data_AF-A0A9X3CKQ2-F1
#
_entry.id   AF-A0A9X3CKQ2-F1
#
_cell.length_a   1.000
_cell.length_b   1.000
_cell.length_c   1.000
_cell.angle_alpha   90.00
_cell.angle_beta   90.00
_cell.angle_gamma   90.00
#
_symmetry.space_group_name_H-M   'P 1'
#
loop_
_entity.id
_entity.type
_entity.pdbx_description
1 polymer ?
#
loop_
_entity_poly.entity_id
_entity_poly.type
_entity_poly.pdbx_seq_one_letter_code
_entity_poly.pdbx_strand_id
1 'polypeptide(L)'
;MRYQSKPVDSMPLMAPEDTFKEKTQTNIAHNPTPTGDPQEVTLEYNVALACSLDEVKAFSIDSFVVAETNKEKNPLNSWVKSRGSDNISTILSTPILVNEPKTLLYQFVGSKKTALSYDNVLPVKKGSAVYRDVFIPVKPSVQVGERLGWPTEGYFYHFIDDELTHEYKIAGNNKWGFNVTESTKDGLSDEIIVPKLQSTILLPYKIDNQVIARQHLLYKKEKLSPDLLLGDITAKWLDEYACLLDMDTVFSTRTAPILEKEKEQDGKVIYIIKSGDSLSKVAHRQGITLEELLTLNPRYKVSPDRVNVGDEIIIEVDQMTQFEPEYHTCQLDSKMNQRETWSSIAALYNLSPKSLLGMNPHYDADPSALLLGDKLKVTLPKESSGQSSVRSPLPVEDVTTSKIVFAHSNIQCEVSSKSHCHVHPIIGDSGADKNTPVIKVKQLILRSEPLSISDNLELLAFGDGEALSNGSKGLEVKIVQEALIELGFDLGPAGADGDFGPATENAIKRFQKTYEPSHNTYTTYQFGNIDGRVGQNEILALDEAVVLQWMLKEDKVTNWADSSFGEVLGSVESKNDYSAYNRTKGGLKAFFETKLTTFTVSEVIAKQKERSMFAVGRFQIIPSTLNEAVEYLSINKKDVFDKKIQDRIFNEFLIKKKRPQIIAYLEGSGSVEDATYAWAKEFASAGVEKGRKISSDRIAKGGESYYSGDGLNKAHLTPNTMKETLITAKKDSAYHD
;
A
#
# COMPACT_ATOMS: atom_id res chain seq x y z
N MET A 1 27.06 -29.95 33.25
CA MET A 1 28.47 -30.36 33.09
C MET A 1 28.92 -29.94 31.69
N ARG A 2 30.01 -29.17 31.58
CA ARG A 2 30.56 -28.65 30.33
C ARG A 2 31.27 -29.76 29.55
N TYR A 3 31.17 -29.78 28.22
CA TYR A 3 32.26 -30.25 27.36
C TYR A 3 32.38 -29.40 26.09
N GLN A 4 33.61 -28.97 25.84
CA GLN A 4 34.11 -28.23 24.68
C GLN A 4 34.54 -29.21 23.57
N SER A 5 34.51 -28.78 22.31
CA SER A 5 35.33 -29.36 21.24
C SER A 5 35.94 -28.27 20.36
N LYS A 6 37.27 -28.30 20.25
CA LYS A 6 38.14 -27.47 19.39
C LYS A 6 38.27 -28.07 17.97
N PRO A 7 38.70 -27.28 16.97
CA PRO A 7 38.74 -27.64 15.55
C PRO A 7 40.05 -28.35 15.12
N VAL A 8 40.04 -28.99 13.95
CA VAL A 8 41.24 -29.56 13.30
C VAL A 8 41.34 -29.07 11.85
N ASP A 9 42.55 -28.65 11.51
CA ASP A 9 43.03 -27.98 10.30
C ASP A 9 43.34 -28.90 9.09
N SER A 10 43.03 -28.35 7.91
CA SER A 10 43.77 -28.25 6.62
C SER A 10 44.56 -29.41 5.95
N MET A 11 44.15 -29.65 4.68
CA MET A 11 44.92 -29.75 3.39
C MET A 11 45.65 -31.07 2.98
N PRO A 12 45.97 -31.32 1.67
CA PRO A 12 45.68 -30.56 0.42
C PRO A 12 45.17 -31.36 -0.83
N LEU A 13 44.84 -30.56 -1.85
CA LEU A 13 44.57 -30.79 -3.28
C LEU A 13 45.36 -31.90 -4.03
N MET A 14 44.66 -32.60 -4.94
CA MET A 14 45.12 -32.88 -6.32
C MET A 14 43.92 -32.97 -7.27
N ALA A 15 44.08 -32.43 -8.48
CA ALA A 15 43.21 -32.52 -9.66
C ALA A 15 44.14 -32.80 -10.88
N PRO A 16 43.65 -32.84 -12.13
CA PRO A 16 42.51 -33.58 -12.72
C PRO A 16 42.98 -34.35 -13.98
N GLU A 17 42.28 -35.40 -14.47
CA GLU A 17 42.36 -35.74 -15.91
C GLU A 17 41.05 -36.33 -16.45
N ASP A 18 40.64 -35.76 -17.59
CA ASP A 18 39.52 -36.09 -18.47
C ASP A 18 39.63 -37.48 -19.09
N THR A 19 38.49 -38.16 -19.34
CA THR A 19 38.06 -38.46 -20.73
C THR A 19 36.69 -39.14 -20.80
N PHE A 20 35.80 -38.49 -21.54
CA PHE A 20 34.59 -39.05 -22.14
C PHE A 20 34.92 -40.19 -23.11
N LYS A 21 34.18 -41.32 -23.05
CA LYS A 21 33.73 -42.10 -24.22
C LYS A 21 32.42 -42.84 -23.93
N GLU A 22 31.38 -42.50 -24.68
CA GLU A 22 30.24 -43.39 -24.95
C GLU A 22 30.68 -44.57 -25.83
N LYS A 23 30.19 -45.77 -25.54
CA LYS A 23 29.86 -46.77 -26.58
C LYS A 23 28.87 -47.82 -26.09
N THR A 24 27.98 -48.12 -27.03
CA THR A 24 26.74 -48.90 -27.01
C THR A 24 26.95 -50.41 -26.85
N GLN A 25 26.03 -51.04 -26.10
CA GLN A 25 25.54 -52.44 -26.14
C GLN A 25 26.53 -53.62 -26.31
N THR A 26 26.52 -54.56 -25.35
CA THR A 26 25.97 -55.93 -25.52
C THR A 26 26.10 -56.75 -24.23
N ASN A 27 25.05 -57.54 -23.96
CA ASN A 27 24.90 -58.48 -22.84
C ASN A 27 26.05 -59.49 -22.71
N ILE A 28 26.64 -59.60 -21.52
CA ILE A 28 27.01 -60.90 -20.92
C ILE A 28 26.70 -60.82 -19.42
N ALA A 29 25.77 -61.67 -18.99
CA ALA A 29 25.44 -61.90 -17.60
C ALA A 29 26.67 -62.43 -16.84
N HIS A 30 27.08 -61.73 -15.79
CA HIS A 30 27.86 -62.28 -14.67
C HIS A 30 27.37 -61.62 -13.38
N ASN A 31 26.48 -62.33 -12.68
CA ASN A 31 26.19 -62.09 -11.27
C ASN A 31 27.43 -62.45 -10.45
N PRO A 32 27.99 -61.55 -9.63
CA PRO A 32 28.61 -61.97 -8.39
C PRO A 32 27.50 -62.14 -7.37
N THR A 33 27.21 -63.40 -7.04
CA THR A 33 26.33 -63.79 -5.93
C THR A 33 26.82 -63.16 -4.63
N PRO A 34 26.03 -62.33 -3.92
CA PRO A 34 26.26 -62.07 -2.51
C PRO A 34 25.79 -63.30 -1.75
N THR A 35 26.72 -64.06 -1.18
CA THR A 35 26.43 -65.08 -0.18
C THR A 35 25.98 -64.38 1.11
N GLY A 36 24.68 -64.22 1.23
CA GLY A 36 23.95 -63.86 2.45
C GLY A 36 22.48 -64.05 2.12
N ASP A 37 21.78 -64.93 2.83
CA ASP A 37 20.32 -65.07 2.69
C ASP A 37 19.67 -63.68 2.70
N PRO A 38 18.72 -63.37 1.80
CA PRO A 38 17.99 -62.11 1.86
C PRO A 38 17.27 -62.09 3.20
N GLN A 39 17.76 -61.24 4.11
CA GLN A 39 17.16 -61.02 5.41
C GLN A 39 15.69 -60.64 5.16
N GLU A 40 14.76 -61.53 5.53
CA GLU A 40 13.34 -61.30 5.27
C GLU A 40 12.91 -60.08 6.08
N VAL A 41 12.72 -58.96 5.40
CA VAL A 41 12.35 -57.70 6.04
C VAL A 41 10.93 -57.83 6.58
N THR A 42 10.83 -58.00 7.90
CA THR A 42 9.55 -58.14 8.64
C THR A 42 9.08 -56.84 9.28
N LEU A 43 9.90 -55.78 9.24
CA LEU A 43 9.65 -54.48 9.86
C LEU A 43 9.65 -53.35 8.83
N GLU A 44 8.89 -52.31 9.13
CA GLU A 44 8.86 -51.07 8.36
C GLU A 44 8.74 -49.88 9.32
N TYR A 45 9.03 -48.68 8.82
CA TYR A 45 8.70 -47.44 9.48
C TYR A 45 7.74 -46.64 8.60
N ASN A 46 6.68 -46.14 9.20
CA ASN A 46 5.58 -45.45 8.53
C ASN A 46 5.43 -44.03 9.09
N VAL A 47 5.47 -43.02 8.22
CA VAL A 47 5.12 -41.63 8.53
C VAL A 47 3.93 -41.21 7.67
N ALA A 48 2.99 -40.47 8.24
CA ALA A 48 1.83 -39.95 7.51
C ALA A 48 2.02 -38.47 7.18
N LEU A 49 1.72 -38.14 5.93
CA LEU A 49 1.54 -36.77 5.46
C LEU A 49 0.04 -36.54 5.32
N ALA A 50 -0.53 -35.59 6.07
CA ALA A 50 -1.95 -35.25 6.04
C ALA A 50 -2.30 -34.44 4.79
N CYS A 51 -2.12 -35.04 3.62
CA CYS A 51 -2.38 -34.48 2.30
C CYS A 51 -2.51 -35.58 1.24
N SER A 52 -3.01 -35.20 0.06
CA SER A 52 -3.11 -36.13 -1.07
C SER A 52 -1.74 -36.48 -1.67
N LEU A 53 -1.68 -37.58 -2.43
CA LEU A 53 -0.46 -37.97 -3.13
C LEU A 53 -0.01 -36.93 -4.16
N ASP A 54 -0.95 -36.16 -4.72
CA ASP A 54 -0.65 -35.12 -5.69
C ASP A 54 -0.06 -33.88 -5.00
N GLU A 55 -0.54 -33.51 -3.81
CA GLU A 55 0.11 -32.50 -2.95
C GLU A 55 1.52 -32.93 -2.54
N VAL A 56 1.75 -34.21 -2.19
CA VAL A 56 3.10 -34.70 -1.85
C VAL A 56 4.09 -34.45 -2.99
N LYS A 57 3.67 -34.70 -4.24
CA LYS A 57 4.50 -34.45 -5.43
C LYS A 57 4.66 -32.95 -5.70
N ALA A 58 3.55 -32.21 -5.69
CA ALA A 58 3.51 -30.78 -6.00
C ALA A 58 4.39 -29.97 -5.04
N PHE A 59 4.32 -30.28 -3.75
CA PHE A 59 5.07 -29.58 -2.71
C PHE A 59 6.47 -30.15 -2.48
N SER A 60 6.77 -31.35 -3.01
CA SER A 60 8.04 -32.04 -2.79
C SER A 60 8.36 -32.18 -1.29
N ILE A 61 7.52 -32.90 -0.56
CA ILE A 61 7.58 -33.01 0.91
C ILE A 61 7.89 -34.44 1.39
N ASP A 62 8.49 -35.27 0.54
CA ASP A 62 8.75 -36.70 0.77
C ASP A 62 10.21 -37.04 1.12
N SER A 63 11.04 -36.05 1.44
CA SER A 63 12.48 -36.21 1.69
C SER A 63 12.80 -36.63 3.13
N PHE A 64 12.22 -37.75 3.57
CA PHE A 64 12.50 -38.35 4.88
C PHE A 64 13.67 -39.33 4.81
N VAL A 65 14.41 -39.45 5.91
CA VAL A 65 15.55 -40.36 6.08
C VAL A 65 15.51 -40.93 7.48
N VAL A 66 15.63 -42.24 7.61
CA VAL A 66 15.93 -42.92 8.88
C VAL A 66 17.44 -42.91 9.07
N ALA A 67 17.91 -42.34 10.17
CA ALA A 67 19.33 -42.20 10.47
C ALA A 67 19.99 -43.56 10.77
N GLU A 68 21.30 -43.64 10.54
CA GLU A 68 22.08 -44.81 10.90
C GLU A 68 22.19 -44.98 12.41
N THR A 69 22.29 -46.24 12.86
CA THR A 69 22.57 -46.55 14.26
C THR A 69 23.87 -47.34 14.39
N ASN A 70 24.22 -47.73 15.61
CA ASN A 70 25.34 -48.66 15.82
C ASN A 70 25.01 -50.09 15.36
N LYS A 71 23.73 -50.48 15.32
CA LYS A 71 23.31 -51.83 14.93
C LYS A 71 22.87 -51.93 13.48
N GLU A 72 22.43 -50.83 12.87
CA GLU A 72 22.00 -50.77 11.47
C GLU A 72 22.78 -49.66 10.76
N LYS A 73 23.85 -50.06 10.08
CA LYS A 73 24.67 -49.19 9.21
C LYS A 73 24.05 -49.17 7.82
N ASN A 74 23.92 -47.99 7.21
CA ASN A 74 23.24 -47.76 5.92
C ASN A 74 21.77 -48.25 5.87
N PRO A 75 20.83 -47.63 6.60
CA PRO A 75 19.41 -47.94 6.48
C PRO A 75 18.94 -47.80 5.03
N LEU A 76 18.05 -48.70 4.60
CA LEU A 76 17.64 -48.83 3.19
C LEU A 76 17.03 -47.53 2.61
N ASN A 77 16.24 -46.81 3.41
CA ASN A 77 15.61 -45.55 3.02
C ASN A 77 14.85 -45.60 1.68
N SER A 78 14.29 -46.77 1.34
CA SER A 78 13.53 -47.00 0.12
C SER A 78 12.04 -46.72 0.38
N TRP A 79 11.68 -45.44 0.36
CA TRP A 79 10.33 -44.99 0.68
C TRP A 79 9.29 -45.32 -0.41
N VAL A 80 8.20 -45.95 0.01
CA VAL A 80 7.03 -46.26 -0.81
C VAL A 80 5.85 -45.41 -0.34
N LYS A 81 5.06 -44.90 -1.29
CA LYS A 81 3.90 -44.04 -1.01
C LYS A 81 2.62 -44.86 -1.14
N SER A 82 1.72 -44.75 -0.17
CA SER A 82 0.40 -45.39 -0.21
C SER A 82 -0.67 -44.47 0.35
N ARG A 83 -1.94 -44.75 0.04
CA ARG A 83 -3.08 -43.98 0.57
C ARG A 83 -3.36 -44.43 2.00
N GLY A 84 -3.53 -43.47 2.91
CA GLY A 84 -3.91 -43.72 4.29
C GLY A 84 -5.36 -44.19 4.43
N SER A 85 -5.67 -44.82 5.56
CA SER A 85 -7.02 -45.34 5.87
C SER A 85 -8.07 -44.24 6.06
N ASP A 86 -7.64 -43.03 6.38
CA ASP A 86 -8.47 -41.84 6.56
C ASP A 86 -8.86 -41.15 5.24
N ASN A 87 -8.37 -41.62 4.09
CA ASN A 87 -8.53 -41.05 2.75
C ASN A 87 -8.01 -39.62 2.54
N ILE A 88 -7.46 -38.98 3.58
CA ILE A 88 -6.94 -37.61 3.54
C ILE A 88 -5.43 -37.56 3.72
N SER A 89 -4.81 -38.66 4.15
CA SER A 89 -3.38 -38.78 4.37
C SER A 89 -2.70 -39.69 3.33
N THR A 90 -1.44 -39.40 3.04
CA THR A 90 -0.51 -40.25 2.30
C THR A 90 0.50 -40.84 3.27
N ILE A 91 0.62 -42.16 3.31
CA ILE A 91 1.59 -42.87 4.15
C ILE A 91 2.87 -43.09 3.33
N LEU A 92 4.01 -42.71 3.92
CA LEU A 92 5.34 -43.05 3.43
C LEU A 92 5.88 -44.20 4.29
N SER A 93 6.30 -45.27 3.64
CA SER A 93 6.78 -46.49 4.30
C SER A 93 8.18 -46.86 3.81
N THR A 94 9.11 -47.14 4.72
CA THR A 94 10.44 -47.67 4.38
C THR A 94 10.73 -48.95 5.18
N PRO A 95 11.36 -49.97 4.57
CA PRO A 95 11.79 -51.17 5.28
C PRO A 95 12.83 -50.88 6.37
N ILE A 96 12.77 -51.62 7.48
CA ILE A 96 13.73 -51.56 8.61
C ILE A 96 14.32 -52.95 8.86
N LEU A 97 15.64 -53.03 9.06
CA LEU A 97 16.34 -54.31 9.27
C LEU A 97 16.44 -54.70 10.75
N VAL A 98 16.55 -53.71 11.65
CA VAL A 98 16.76 -53.95 13.09
C VAL A 98 15.64 -53.32 13.91
N ASN A 99 14.97 -54.14 14.74
CA ASN A 99 13.95 -53.67 15.68
C ASN A 99 14.59 -52.93 16.86
N GLU A 100 14.76 -51.63 16.73
CA GLU A 100 15.28 -50.75 17.77
C GLU A 100 14.77 -49.32 17.55
N PRO A 101 14.85 -48.45 18.57
CA PRO A 101 14.56 -47.02 18.39
C PRO A 101 15.45 -46.42 17.30
N LYS A 102 14.83 -45.59 16.44
CA LYS A 102 15.47 -44.90 15.33
C LYS A 102 15.37 -43.38 15.49
N THR A 103 16.08 -42.65 14.64
CA THR A 103 15.92 -41.21 14.47
C THR A 103 15.34 -40.95 13.08
N LEU A 104 14.22 -40.24 13.02
CA LEU A 104 13.64 -39.74 11.78
C LEU A 104 14.21 -38.36 11.48
N LEU A 105 14.73 -38.20 10.28
CA LEU A 105 15.20 -36.93 9.74
C LEU A 105 14.28 -36.51 8.58
N TYR A 106 13.78 -35.29 8.62
CA TYR A 106 13.23 -34.63 7.43
C TYR A 106 14.32 -33.72 6.86
N GLN A 107 14.69 -33.90 5.60
CA GLN A 107 15.75 -33.13 4.94
C GLN A 107 15.17 -32.18 3.90
N PHE A 108 15.84 -31.05 3.67
CA PHE A 108 15.44 -30.18 2.57
C PHE A 108 15.68 -30.88 1.23
N VAL A 109 14.66 -30.92 0.39
CA VAL A 109 14.73 -31.60 -0.90
C VAL A 109 15.89 -31.06 -1.74
N GLY A 110 16.80 -31.95 -2.14
CA GLY A 110 18.00 -31.57 -2.91
C GLY A 110 19.20 -31.16 -2.04
N SER A 111 19.11 -31.31 -0.71
CA SER A 111 20.19 -31.08 0.25
C SER A 111 20.31 -32.23 1.25
N LYS A 112 21.48 -32.33 1.89
CA LYS A 112 21.70 -33.24 3.03
C LYS A 112 21.46 -32.55 4.39
N LYS A 113 21.13 -31.26 4.39
CA LYS A 113 20.81 -30.53 5.62
C LYS A 113 19.47 -31.02 6.18
N THR A 114 19.48 -31.37 7.45
CA THR A 114 18.30 -31.77 8.21
C THR A 114 17.47 -30.53 8.57
N ALA A 115 16.18 -30.58 8.25
CA ALA A 115 15.19 -29.59 8.63
C ALA A 115 14.55 -29.92 9.99
N LEU A 116 14.12 -31.18 10.19
CA LEU A 116 13.56 -31.65 11.46
C LEU A 116 14.18 -32.99 11.84
N SER A 117 14.36 -33.23 13.13
CA SER A 117 14.94 -34.46 13.68
C SER A 117 14.14 -34.93 14.88
N TYR A 118 13.69 -36.18 14.85
CA TYR A 118 12.92 -36.80 15.92
C TYR A 118 13.56 -38.13 16.32
N ASP A 119 14.04 -38.20 17.56
CA ASP A 119 14.66 -39.40 18.12
C ASP A 119 13.62 -40.35 18.70
N ASN A 120 14.05 -41.60 18.92
CA ASN A 120 13.29 -42.67 19.56
C ASN A 120 12.01 -43.09 18.83
N VAL A 121 11.94 -42.93 17.51
CA VAL A 121 10.83 -43.44 16.71
C VAL A 121 10.91 -44.95 16.57
N LEU A 122 9.77 -45.65 16.59
CA LEU A 122 9.72 -47.10 16.68
C LEU A 122 9.24 -47.76 15.38
N PRO A 123 9.97 -48.77 14.85
CA PRO A 123 9.50 -49.57 13.74
C PRO A 123 8.21 -50.34 14.08
N VAL A 124 7.43 -50.66 13.04
CA VAL A 124 6.22 -51.47 13.14
C VAL A 124 6.34 -52.73 12.28
N LYS A 125 5.40 -53.68 12.45
CA LYS A 125 5.33 -54.86 11.60
C LYS A 125 5.01 -54.44 10.17
N LYS A 126 5.75 -54.99 9.20
CA LYS A 126 5.55 -54.73 7.78
C LYS A 126 4.11 -55.00 7.35
N GLY A 127 3.52 -54.09 6.58
CA GLY A 127 2.14 -54.19 6.09
C GLY A 127 1.07 -53.91 7.15
N SER A 128 1.44 -53.45 8.35
CA SER A 128 0.46 -53.05 9.37
C SER A 128 -0.22 -51.73 9.04
N ALA A 129 0.41 -50.88 8.20
CA ALA A 129 0.00 -49.51 7.91
C ALA A 129 -0.17 -48.62 9.16
N VAL A 130 0.34 -49.06 10.32
CA VAL A 130 0.31 -48.28 11.56
C VAL A 130 1.38 -47.20 11.47
N TYR A 131 0.98 -45.95 11.65
CA TYR A 131 1.86 -44.79 11.78
C TYR A 131 1.56 -44.07 13.10
N ARG A 132 2.57 -43.39 13.63
CA ARG A 132 2.46 -42.57 14.86
C ARG A 132 2.85 -41.12 14.65
N ASP A 133 3.58 -40.89 13.57
CA ASP A 133 4.19 -39.62 13.23
C ASP A 133 3.41 -39.03 12.05
N VAL A 134 2.91 -37.81 12.21
CA VAL A 134 2.02 -37.14 11.26
C VAL A 134 2.53 -35.73 11.01
N PHE A 135 2.63 -35.34 9.75
CA PHE A 135 3.00 -33.99 9.31
C PHE A 135 1.91 -33.40 8.42
N ILE A 136 1.72 -32.08 8.47
CA ILE A 136 0.67 -31.38 7.73
C ILE A 136 1.32 -30.27 6.90
N PRO A 137 1.21 -30.29 5.56
CA PRO A 137 1.63 -29.16 4.76
C PRO A 137 0.59 -28.05 4.84
N VAL A 138 1.06 -26.82 5.07
CA VAL A 138 0.23 -25.61 5.17
C VAL A 138 0.76 -24.49 4.27
N LYS A 139 -0.12 -23.60 3.83
CA LYS A 139 0.25 -22.38 3.09
C LYS A 139 0.08 -21.15 4.00
N PRO A 140 1.16 -20.46 4.40
CA PRO A 140 1.02 -19.22 5.16
C PRO A 140 0.50 -18.08 4.27
N SER A 141 -0.35 -17.23 4.84
CA SER A 141 -1.02 -16.12 4.15
C SER A 141 -1.22 -14.92 5.07
N VAL A 142 -1.39 -13.74 4.50
CA VAL A 142 -1.74 -12.52 5.23
C VAL A 142 -3.16 -12.08 4.87
N GLN A 143 -3.85 -11.45 5.81
CA GLN A 143 -5.14 -10.83 5.59
C GLN A 143 -4.96 -9.37 5.19
N VAL A 144 -5.64 -8.98 4.12
CA VAL A 144 -5.64 -7.60 3.63
C VAL A 144 -7.10 -7.20 3.37
N GLY A 145 -7.73 -6.59 4.36
CA GLY A 145 -9.17 -6.32 4.35
C GLY A 145 -9.97 -7.61 4.49
N GLU A 146 -10.89 -7.86 3.58
CA GLU A 146 -11.76 -9.06 3.59
C GLU A 146 -11.21 -10.20 2.72
N ARG A 147 -9.91 -10.18 2.39
CA ARG A 147 -9.25 -11.20 1.56
C ARG A 147 -8.00 -11.73 2.22
N LEU A 148 -7.70 -13.00 1.95
CA LEU A 148 -6.38 -13.58 2.19
C LEU A 148 -5.54 -13.50 0.91
N GLY A 149 -4.24 -13.34 1.10
CA GLY A 149 -3.27 -13.25 0.03
C GLY A 149 -1.91 -13.79 0.44
N TRP A 150 -1.09 -14.09 -0.55
CA TRP A 150 0.31 -14.46 -0.33
C TRP A 150 1.19 -13.21 -0.41
N PRO A 151 1.95 -12.91 0.65
CA PRO A 151 2.89 -11.80 0.59
C PRO A 151 3.96 -12.09 -0.47
N THR A 152 4.35 -11.06 -1.22
CA THR A 152 5.37 -11.17 -2.27
C THR A 152 6.74 -10.70 -1.80
N GLU A 153 6.84 -10.23 -0.55
CA GLU A 153 8.06 -9.72 0.09
C GLU A 153 8.04 -10.03 1.59
N GLY A 154 9.23 -10.05 2.19
CA GLY A 154 9.43 -10.31 3.61
C GLY A 154 9.84 -11.73 3.92
N TYR A 155 9.55 -12.15 5.15
CA TYR A 155 10.04 -13.39 5.75
C TYR A 155 8.94 -14.09 6.54
N PHE A 156 8.91 -15.41 6.48
CA PHE A 156 8.20 -16.24 7.46
C PHE A 156 9.20 -16.87 8.42
N TYR A 157 8.78 -17.05 9.67
CA TYR A 157 9.55 -17.74 10.70
C TYR A 157 8.69 -18.82 11.34
N HIS A 158 9.25 -20.01 11.50
CA HIS A 158 8.59 -21.13 12.19
C HIS A 158 9.29 -21.43 13.50
N PHE A 159 8.54 -21.32 14.59
CA PHE A 159 8.98 -21.63 15.94
C PHE A 159 8.33 -22.92 16.42
N ILE A 160 9.11 -23.77 17.10
CA ILE A 160 8.62 -24.94 17.83
C ILE A 160 9.19 -24.85 19.24
N ASP A 161 8.33 -24.98 20.25
CA ASP A 161 8.70 -24.85 21.65
C ASP A 161 9.52 -23.58 21.93
N ASP A 162 9.06 -22.46 21.35
CA ASP A 162 9.65 -21.12 21.44
C ASP A 162 11.04 -20.94 20.80
N GLU A 163 11.59 -21.97 20.15
CA GLU A 163 12.87 -21.89 19.43
C GLU A 163 12.66 -21.72 17.92
N LEU A 164 13.45 -20.84 17.30
CA LEU A 164 13.45 -20.68 15.84
C LEU A 164 13.96 -21.95 15.18
N THR A 165 13.08 -22.60 14.40
CA THR A 165 13.45 -23.77 13.59
C THR A 165 13.90 -23.37 12.20
N HIS A 166 13.17 -22.45 11.56
CA HIS A 166 13.40 -22.06 10.18
C HIS A 166 13.00 -20.61 9.90
N GLU A 167 13.80 -19.91 9.10
CA GLU A 167 13.43 -18.68 8.41
C GLU A 167 13.23 -18.98 6.91
N TYR A 168 12.16 -18.42 6.35
CA TYR A 168 11.80 -18.54 4.95
C TYR A 168 11.81 -17.14 4.32
N LYS A 169 12.74 -16.88 3.41
CA LYS A 169 12.83 -15.61 2.67
C LYS A 169 11.92 -15.65 1.45
N ILE A 170 10.98 -14.72 1.34
CA ILE A 170 10.10 -14.60 0.18
C ILE A 170 10.91 -14.03 -0.99
N ALA A 171 10.67 -14.55 -2.20
CA ALA A 171 11.49 -14.29 -3.37
C ALA A 171 11.52 -12.83 -3.84
N GLY A 172 10.49 -12.02 -3.53
CA GLY A 172 10.39 -10.65 -4.04
C GLY A 172 9.86 -10.56 -5.47
N ASN A 173 9.83 -9.35 -6.03
CA ASN A 173 9.49 -9.09 -7.43
C ASN A 173 8.12 -9.68 -7.86
N ASN A 174 7.08 -9.46 -7.05
CA ASN A 174 5.74 -10.03 -7.23
C ASN A 174 5.67 -11.58 -7.16
N LYS A 175 6.74 -12.26 -6.74
CA LYS A 175 6.73 -13.71 -6.49
C LYS A 175 6.55 -13.98 -5.01
N TRP A 176 5.58 -14.82 -4.69
CA TRP A 176 5.21 -15.17 -3.32
C TRP A 176 5.81 -16.49 -2.82
N GLY A 177 6.48 -17.24 -3.70
CA GLY A 177 7.28 -18.41 -3.28
C GLY A 177 8.45 -17.97 -2.41
N PHE A 178 8.90 -18.85 -1.51
CA PHE A 178 9.97 -18.58 -0.56
C PHE A 178 11.05 -19.66 -0.58
N ASN A 179 12.24 -19.29 -0.11
CA ASN A 179 13.38 -20.18 0.09
C ASN A 179 13.73 -20.26 1.57
N VAL A 180 14.19 -21.43 2.03
CA VAL A 180 14.69 -21.59 3.41
C VAL A 180 16.10 -21.05 3.50
N THR A 181 16.37 -20.22 4.51
CA THR A 181 17.72 -19.69 4.77
C THR A 181 18.50 -20.57 5.75
N GLU A 182 19.79 -20.30 5.91
CA GLU A 182 20.64 -20.97 6.91
C GLU A 182 20.47 -20.41 8.34
N SER A 183 19.44 -19.58 8.56
CA SER A 183 19.12 -19.04 9.88
C SER A 183 18.74 -20.14 10.87
N THR A 184 19.18 -19.97 12.12
CA THR A 184 18.92 -20.88 13.24
C THR A 184 18.57 -20.07 14.48
N LYS A 185 18.18 -20.72 15.59
CA LYS A 185 18.00 -20.06 16.89
C LYS A 185 19.24 -19.30 17.39
N ASP A 186 20.44 -19.68 16.94
CA ASP A 186 21.70 -19.07 17.37
C ASP A 186 22.10 -17.87 16.49
N GLY A 187 21.43 -17.63 15.36
CA GLY A 187 21.73 -16.51 14.48
C GLY A 187 21.04 -16.56 13.11
N LEU A 188 20.86 -15.38 12.53
CA LEU A 188 20.22 -15.19 11.22
C LEU A 188 21.26 -15.16 10.09
N SER A 189 20.89 -15.67 8.91
CA SER A 189 21.71 -15.74 7.71
C SER A 189 20.89 -15.39 6.47
N ASP A 190 21.52 -14.78 5.46
CA ASP A 190 20.89 -14.55 4.15
C ASP A 190 21.17 -15.68 3.14
N GLU A 191 22.04 -16.62 3.50
CA GLU A 191 22.37 -17.77 2.66
C GLU A 191 21.16 -18.70 2.52
N ILE A 192 20.91 -19.16 1.29
CA ILE A 192 19.78 -20.03 0.95
C ILE A 192 20.25 -21.49 0.94
N ILE A 193 19.55 -22.38 1.67
CA ILE A 193 19.90 -23.81 1.71
C ILE A 193 19.65 -24.50 0.38
N VAL A 194 18.46 -24.29 -0.21
CA VAL A 194 18.06 -24.84 -1.51
C VAL A 194 17.43 -23.73 -2.35
N PRO A 195 17.94 -23.43 -3.56
CA PRO A 195 17.43 -22.35 -4.41
C PRO A 195 16.10 -22.70 -5.11
N LYS A 196 15.40 -23.75 -4.68
CA LYS A 196 14.08 -24.14 -5.18
C LYS A 196 13.01 -23.40 -4.38
N LEU A 197 12.18 -22.62 -5.08
CA LEU A 197 11.05 -21.93 -4.46
C LEU A 197 10.02 -22.92 -3.94
N GLN A 198 9.55 -22.66 -2.72
CA GLN A 198 8.51 -23.39 -2.03
C GLN A 198 7.31 -22.49 -1.80
N SER A 199 6.15 -23.12 -1.58
CA SER A 199 4.88 -22.44 -1.31
C SER A 199 4.21 -22.94 -0.03
N THR A 200 4.83 -23.90 0.64
CA THR A 200 4.26 -24.66 1.75
C THR A 200 5.29 -24.87 2.83
N ILE A 201 4.85 -24.83 4.09
CA ILE A 201 5.63 -25.23 5.25
C ILE A 201 5.09 -26.59 5.72
N LEU A 202 5.98 -27.56 5.95
CA LEU A 202 5.60 -28.86 6.47
C LEU A 202 5.67 -28.82 8.00
N LEU A 203 4.51 -28.79 8.65
CA LEU A 203 4.42 -28.74 10.10
C LEU A 203 4.38 -30.15 10.71
N PRO A 204 5.13 -30.42 11.78
CA PRO A 204 4.97 -31.64 12.55
C PRO A 204 3.70 -31.57 13.40
N TYR A 205 2.76 -32.50 13.25
CA TYR A 205 1.52 -32.54 14.03
C TYR A 205 1.64 -33.50 15.21
N LYS A 206 1.94 -34.77 14.93
CA LYS A 206 2.09 -35.80 15.95
C LYS A 206 3.44 -36.47 15.81
N ILE A 207 4.11 -36.71 16.93
CA ILE A 207 5.29 -37.57 17.02
C ILE A 207 5.06 -38.56 18.17
N ASP A 208 5.22 -39.85 17.89
CA ASP A 208 4.82 -40.95 18.78
C ASP A 208 3.37 -40.78 19.31
N ASN A 209 2.45 -40.39 18.42
CA ASN A 209 1.05 -40.04 18.73
C ASN A 209 0.83 -38.84 19.68
N GLN A 210 1.89 -38.15 20.11
CA GLN A 210 1.78 -36.94 20.93
C GLN A 210 1.72 -35.72 20.04
N VAL A 211 0.75 -34.83 20.29
CA VAL A 211 0.60 -33.58 19.53
C VAL A 211 1.70 -32.60 19.90
N ILE A 212 2.39 -32.05 18.90
CA ILE A 212 3.32 -30.93 19.11
C ILE A 212 2.51 -29.64 19.17
N ALA A 213 2.12 -29.28 20.39
CA ALA A 213 1.12 -28.26 20.64
C ALA A 213 1.63 -26.82 20.49
N ARG A 214 2.90 -26.54 20.81
CA ARG A 214 3.43 -25.16 20.84
C ARG A 214 4.24 -24.86 19.59
N GLN A 215 3.55 -24.31 18.59
CA GLN A 215 4.16 -23.88 17.34
C GLN A 215 3.61 -22.53 16.92
N HIS A 216 4.48 -21.66 16.43
CA HIS A 216 4.10 -20.34 15.94
C HIS A 216 4.61 -20.11 14.52
N LEU A 217 3.80 -19.42 13.72
CA LEU A 217 4.23 -18.81 12.47
C LEU A 217 4.22 -17.30 12.61
N LEU A 218 5.35 -16.66 12.32
CA LEU A 218 5.48 -15.22 12.29
C LEU A 218 5.72 -14.76 10.85
N TYR A 219 5.05 -13.69 10.45
CA TYR A 219 5.36 -12.95 9.23
C TYR A 219 5.89 -11.57 9.57
N LYS A 220 7.01 -11.19 8.94
CA LYS A 220 7.55 -9.83 8.98
C LYS A 220 7.90 -9.37 7.59
N LYS A 221 7.66 -8.10 7.29
CA LYS A 221 8.10 -7.51 6.03
C LYS A 221 9.60 -7.24 6.06
N GLU A 222 10.10 -6.86 7.23
CA GLU A 222 11.53 -6.70 7.49
C GLU A 222 12.13 -7.93 8.16
N LYS A 223 13.38 -8.25 7.83
CA LYS A 223 14.09 -9.35 8.49
C LYS A 223 14.20 -9.06 10.00
N LEU A 224 14.07 -10.10 10.83
CA LEU A 224 14.36 -9.96 12.26
C LEU A 224 15.80 -9.44 12.47
N SER A 225 15.98 -8.61 13.50
CA SER A 225 17.32 -8.20 13.90
C SER A 225 17.98 -9.31 14.73
N PRO A 226 19.32 -9.50 14.63
CA PRO A 226 20.03 -10.46 15.47
C PRO A 226 19.84 -10.20 16.97
N ASP A 227 19.76 -8.93 17.38
CA ASP A 227 19.56 -8.54 18.79
C ASP A 227 18.19 -9.00 19.32
N LEU A 228 17.12 -8.81 18.52
CA LEU A 228 15.77 -9.26 18.87
C LEU A 228 15.72 -10.78 19.03
N LEU A 229 16.33 -11.53 18.09
CA LEU A 229 16.35 -13.00 18.14
C LEU A 229 17.06 -13.53 19.40
N LEU A 230 18.18 -12.93 19.79
CA LEU A 230 19.04 -13.44 20.86
C LEU A 230 18.60 -13.02 22.27
N GLY A 231 17.78 -11.97 22.41
CA GLY A 231 17.45 -11.38 23.72
C GLY A 231 15.96 -11.21 24.04
N ASP A 232 15.13 -10.97 23.03
CA ASP A 232 13.79 -10.38 23.24
C ASP A 232 12.63 -11.27 22.78
N ILE A 233 12.89 -12.28 21.93
CA ILE A 233 11.86 -13.28 21.54
C ILE A 233 11.64 -14.24 22.71
N THR A 234 10.67 -13.91 23.55
CA THR A 234 10.18 -14.75 24.64
C THR A 234 8.87 -15.46 24.25
N ALA A 235 8.46 -16.47 25.01
CA ALA A 235 7.16 -17.12 24.85
C ALA A 235 5.98 -16.13 24.83
N LYS A 236 6.02 -15.11 25.70
CA LYS A 236 5.01 -14.05 25.75
C LYS A 236 5.05 -13.18 24.49
N TRP A 237 6.24 -12.83 24.01
CA TRP A 237 6.40 -12.06 22.78
C TRP A 237 5.84 -12.84 21.57
N LEU A 238 6.11 -14.15 21.48
CA LEU A 238 5.54 -14.99 20.42
C LEU A 238 4.02 -15.07 20.48
N ASP A 239 3.44 -15.21 21.68
CA ASP A 239 1.98 -15.24 21.84
C ASP A 239 1.31 -13.89 21.48
N GLU A 240 2.05 -12.79 21.51
CA GLU A 240 1.58 -11.44 21.18
C GLU A 240 1.76 -11.09 19.69
N TYR A 241 2.91 -11.45 19.09
CA TYR A 241 3.29 -11.00 17.74
C TYR A 241 3.27 -12.09 16.68
N ALA A 242 3.19 -13.38 17.06
CA ALA A 242 3.17 -14.51 16.14
C ALA A 242 1.86 -15.31 16.21
N CYS A 243 1.54 -16.01 15.13
CA CYS A 243 0.33 -16.83 15.03
C CYS A 243 0.56 -18.19 15.69
N LEU A 244 0.05 -18.36 16.91
CA LEU A 244 0.01 -19.65 17.61
C LEU A 244 -0.91 -20.63 16.88
N LEU A 245 -0.42 -21.82 16.60
CA LEU A 245 -1.13 -22.83 15.83
C LEU A 245 -1.88 -23.82 16.72
N ASP A 246 -3.20 -23.91 16.53
CA ASP A 246 -3.98 -25.06 16.99
C ASP A 246 -3.89 -26.18 15.94
N MET A 247 -3.03 -27.16 16.21
CA MET A 247 -2.74 -28.24 15.27
C MET A 247 -3.92 -29.17 14.98
N ASP A 248 -4.86 -29.32 15.92
CA ASP A 248 -6.09 -30.10 15.69
C ASP A 248 -7.04 -29.34 14.74
N THR A 249 -7.13 -28.02 14.90
CA THR A 249 -7.85 -27.14 13.96
C THR A 249 -7.18 -27.14 12.57
N VAL A 250 -5.84 -27.11 12.51
CA VAL A 250 -5.09 -27.22 11.24
C VAL A 250 -5.39 -28.55 10.54
N PHE A 251 -5.36 -29.66 11.27
CA PHE A 251 -5.65 -30.99 10.71
C PHE A 251 -7.10 -31.12 10.25
N SER A 252 -8.08 -30.72 11.07
CA SER A 252 -9.51 -30.86 10.75
C SER A 252 -9.95 -30.09 9.50
N THR A 253 -9.23 -29.03 9.13
CA THR A 253 -9.46 -28.26 7.90
C THR A 253 -9.37 -29.11 6.63
N ARG A 254 -8.60 -30.22 6.68
CA ARG A 254 -8.51 -31.21 5.60
C ARG A 254 -9.84 -31.87 5.25
N THR A 255 -10.81 -31.80 6.15
CA THR A 255 -12.17 -32.35 5.99
C THR A 255 -13.26 -31.29 6.06
N ALA A 256 -12.89 -30.00 6.07
CA ALA A 256 -13.85 -28.91 6.16
C ALA A 256 -14.84 -28.93 4.97
N PRO A 257 -16.13 -28.64 5.21
CA PRO A 257 -17.09 -28.54 4.12
C PRO A 257 -16.72 -27.41 3.17
N ILE A 258 -16.78 -27.70 1.87
CA ILE A 258 -16.60 -26.68 0.84
C ILE A 258 -17.90 -25.91 0.69
N LEU A 259 -17.84 -24.60 0.90
CA LEU A 259 -19.01 -23.73 0.89
C LEU A 259 -19.43 -23.39 -0.54
N GLU A 260 -20.73 -23.41 -0.81
CA GLU A 260 -21.28 -23.02 -2.13
C GLU A 260 -21.08 -21.52 -2.39
N LYS A 261 -20.48 -21.19 -3.54
CA LYS A 261 -20.31 -19.85 -4.11
C LYS A 261 -21.62 -19.36 -4.72
N GLU A 262 -21.80 -19.57 -6.02
CA GLU A 262 -22.97 -19.21 -6.82
C GLU A 262 -23.28 -20.31 -7.84
N LYS A 263 -24.46 -20.21 -8.46
CA LYS A 263 -24.87 -21.08 -9.54
C LYS A 263 -24.83 -20.32 -10.86
N GLU A 264 -24.20 -20.91 -11.87
CA GLU A 264 -24.32 -20.47 -13.25
C GLU A 264 -25.47 -21.24 -13.90
N GLN A 265 -26.47 -20.52 -14.41
CA GLN A 265 -27.62 -21.10 -15.10
C GLN A 265 -28.13 -20.14 -16.19
N ASP A 266 -28.32 -20.65 -17.41
CA ASP A 266 -28.92 -19.92 -18.54
C ASP A 266 -28.26 -18.55 -18.82
N GLY A 267 -26.92 -18.48 -18.74
CA GLY A 267 -26.16 -17.24 -18.95
C GLY A 267 -26.33 -16.22 -17.81
N LYS A 268 -26.78 -16.65 -16.63
CA LYS A 268 -26.89 -15.84 -15.42
C LYS A 268 -26.09 -16.45 -14.29
N VAL A 269 -25.52 -15.59 -13.45
CA VAL A 269 -24.94 -15.99 -12.18
C VAL A 269 -25.95 -15.67 -11.07
N ILE A 270 -26.27 -16.69 -10.27
CA ILE A 270 -27.34 -16.67 -9.27
C ILE A 270 -26.75 -16.93 -7.89
N TYR A 271 -27.01 -16.01 -6.96
CA TYR A 271 -26.75 -16.16 -5.54
C TYR A 271 -27.99 -16.61 -4.79
N ILE A 272 -27.85 -17.54 -3.85
CA ILE A 272 -28.96 -18.00 -3.00
C ILE A 272 -28.81 -17.36 -1.63
N ILE A 273 -29.84 -16.64 -1.18
CA ILE A 273 -29.83 -15.91 0.07
C ILE A 273 -29.69 -16.85 1.26
N LYS A 274 -28.71 -16.55 2.11
CA LYS A 274 -28.39 -17.28 3.34
C LYS A 274 -28.93 -16.52 4.55
N SER A 275 -28.98 -17.20 5.69
CA SER A 275 -29.44 -16.60 6.95
C SER A 275 -28.52 -15.43 7.35
N GLY A 276 -29.09 -14.24 7.58
CA GLY A 276 -28.36 -13.04 8.00
C GLY A 276 -27.92 -12.11 6.86
N ASP A 277 -28.19 -12.49 5.62
CA ASP A 277 -27.95 -11.66 4.44
C ASP A 277 -28.92 -10.49 4.35
N SER A 278 -28.43 -9.41 3.75
CA SER A 278 -29.24 -8.34 3.17
C SER A 278 -28.75 -8.08 1.75
N LEU A 279 -29.59 -7.52 0.88
CA LEU A 279 -29.17 -7.23 -0.49
C LEU A 279 -27.93 -6.33 -0.56
N SER A 280 -27.76 -5.40 0.38
CA SER A 280 -26.55 -4.56 0.46
C SER A 280 -25.30 -5.36 0.81
N LYS A 281 -25.39 -6.30 1.76
CA LYS A 281 -24.27 -7.18 2.11
C LYS A 281 -23.92 -8.12 0.95
N VAL A 282 -24.93 -8.66 0.27
CA VAL A 282 -24.74 -9.50 -0.90
C VAL A 282 -24.07 -8.70 -2.01
N ALA A 283 -24.57 -7.51 -2.34
CA ALA A 283 -23.96 -6.65 -3.34
C ALA A 283 -22.48 -6.38 -3.04
N HIS A 284 -22.17 -5.95 -1.81
CA HIS A 284 -20.79 -5.71 -1.34
C HIS A 284 -19.90 -6.95 -1.48
N ARG A 285 -20.36 -8.11 -0.99
CA ARG A 285 -19.62 -9.38 -1.09
C ARG A 285 -19.44 -9.83 -2.53
N GLN A 286 -20.37 -9.48 -3.40
CA GLN A 286 -20.28 -9.77 -4.82
C GLN A 286 -19.50 -8.71 -5.59
N GLY A 287 -19.02 -7.64 -4.97
CA GLY A 287 -18.23 -6.62 -5.64
C GLY A 287 -19.04 -5.80 -6.65
N ILE A 288 -20.34 -5.64 -6.42
CA ILE A 288 -21.26 -4.77 -7.17
C ILE A 288 -22.00 -3.82 -6.23
N THR A 289 -22.55 -2.74 -6.75
CA THR A 289 -23.35 -1.80 -5.97
C THR A 289 -24.74 -2.36 -5.69
N LEU A 290 -25.38 -1.89 -4.61
CA LEU A 290 -26.78 -2.23 -4.33
C LEU A 290 -27.70 -1.82 -5.48
N GLU A 291 -27.42 -0.69 -6.14
CA GLU A 291 -28.23 -0.20 -7.26
C GLU A 291 -28.14 -1.11 -8.49
N GLU A 292 -26.93 -1.59 -8.82
CA GLU A 292 -26.73 -2.59 -9.88
C GLU A 292 -27.48 -3.89 -9.56
N LEU A 293 -27.36 -4.39 -8.32
CA LEU A 293 -28.07 -5.58 -7.86
C LEU A 293 -29.60 -5.43 -7.98
N LEU A 294 -30.15 -4.29 -7.57
CA LEU A 294 -31.58 -3.99 -7.67
C LEU A 294 -32.05 -3.81 -9.12
N THR A 295 -31.16 -3.36 -10.02
CA THR A 295 -31.43 -3.27 -11.45
C THR A 295 -31.56 -4.66 -12.08
N LEU A 296 -30.70 -5.61 -11.68
CA LEU A 296 -30.80 -7.02 -12.07
C LEU A 296 -32.01 -7.73 -11.46
N ASN A 297 -32.49 -7.25 -10.31
CA ASN A 297 -33.62 -7.85 -9.58
C ASN A 297 -34.74 -6.82 -9.29
N PRO A 298 -35.48 -6.35 -10.31
CA PRO A 298 -36.47 -5.27 -10.15
C PRO A 298 -37.55 -5.53 -9.08
N ARG A 299 -37.84 -6.81 -8.77
CA ARG A 299 -38.81 -7.21 -7.73
C ARG A 299 -38.47 -6.68 -6.34
N TYR A 300 -37.19 -6.43 -6.05
CA TYR A 300 -36.75 -5.92 -4.74
C TYR A 300 -36.56 -4.40 -4.71
N LYS A 301 -36.70 -3.70 -5.85
CA LYS A 301 -36.44 -2.25 -5.96
C LYS A 301 -37.29 -1.39 -5.01
N VAL A 302 -38.53 -1.82 -4.76
CA VAL A 302 -39.48 -1.11 -3.88
C VAL A 302 -39.30 -1.47 -2.41
N SER A 303 -38.78 -2.66 -2.11
CA SER A 303 -38.59 -3.13 -0.74
C SER A 303 -37.38 -4.08 -0.64
N PRO A 304 -36.15 -3.52 -0.65
CA PRO A 304 -34.91 -4.31 -0.63
C PRO A 304 -34.77 -5.23 0.60
N ASP A 305 -35.42 -4.88 1.71
CA ASP A 305 -35.32 -5.61 2.98
C ASP A 305 -36.25 -6.84 3.06
N ARG A 306 -37.07 -7.11 2.04
CA ARG A 306 -38.04 -8.23 2.03
C ARG A 306 -37.49 -9.53 1.43
N VAL A 307 -36.19 -9.77 1.60
CA VAL A 307 -35.54 -10.97 1.08
C VAL A 307 -35.62 -12.12 2.08
N ASN A 308 -35.87 -13.35 1.60
CA ASN A 308 -35.98 -14.55 2.44
C ASN A 308 -34.84 -15.53 2.16
N VAL A 309 -34.49 -16.35 3.15
CA VAL A 309 -33.52 -17.45 2.97
C VAL A 309 -34.02 -18.40 1.88
N GLY A 310 -33.14 -18.70 0.92
CA GLY A 310 -33.45 -19.49 -0.27
C GLY A 310 -33.88 -18.68 -1.49
N ASP A 311 -34.09 -17.37 -1.38
CA ASP A 311 -34.37 -16.52 -2.53
C ASP A 311 -33.18 -16.50 -3.52
N GLU A 312 -33.48 -16.66 -4.81
CA GLU A 312 -32.50 -16.59 -5.90
C GLU A 312 -32.31 -15.14 -6.37
N ILE A 313 -31.08 -14.63 -6.30
CA ILE A 313 -30.73 -13.27 -6.68
C ILE A 313 -29.80 -13.32 -7.88
N ILE A 314 -30.18 -12.66 -8.96
CA ILE A 314 -29.35 -12.53 -10.16
C ILE A 314 -28.27 -11.48 -9.86
N ILE A 315 -27.01 -11.88 -9.91
CA ILE A 315 -25.89 -10.97 -9.60
C ILE A 315 -25.06 -10.62 -10.84
N GLU A 316 -25.22 -11.38 -11.92
CA GLU A 316 -24.58 -11.12 -13.21
C GLU A 316 -25.40 -11.77 -14.33
N VAL A 317 -25.39 -11.14 -15.51
CA VAL A 317 -26.01 -11.65 -16.74
C VAL A 317 -24.98 -11.53 -17.84
N ASP A 318 -24.65 -12.65 -18.48
CA ASP A 318 -23.69 -12.67 -19.58
C ASP A 318 -24.27 -11.94 -20.79
N GLN A 319 -23.60 -10.86 -21.22
CA GLN A 319 -24.10 -9.91 -22.23
C GLN A 319 -24.10 -10.48 -23.66
N MET A 320 -23.64 -11.72 -23.87
CA MET A 320 -23.57 -12.34 -25.20
C MET A 320 -24.93 -12.50 -25.91
N THR A 321 -26.06 -12.28 -25.24
CA THR A 321 -27.38 -12.68 -25.75
C THR A 321 -28.25 -11.57 -26.39
N GLN A 322 -27.75 -10.36 -26.66
CA GLN A 322 -28.65 -9.25 -27.08
C GLN A 322 -28.38 -8.45 -28.38
N PHE A 323 -27.40 -8.78 -29.23
CA PHE A 323 -27.22 -8.02 -30.48
C PHE A 323 -27.15 -8.90 -31.74
N GLU A 324 -28.27 -9.01 -32.47
CA GLU A 324 -28.20 -9.39 -33.89
C GLU A 324 -27.55 -8.26 -34.70
N PRO A 325 -26.59 -8.55 -35.59
CA PRO A 325 -25.90 -7.52 -36.37
C PRO A 325 -26.84 -6.88 -37.40
N GLU A 326 -26.84 -5.54 -37.47
CA GLU A 326 -27.58 -4.79 -38.48
C GLU A 326 -26.75 -4.64 -39.77
N TYR A 327 -27.43 -4.77 -40.92
CA TYR A 327 -26.83 -4.69 -42.24
C TYR A 327 -27.45 -3.57 -43.08
N HIS A 328 -26.62 -2.80 -43.75
CA HIS A 328 -27.02 -1.84 -44.78
C HIS A 328 -26.83 -2.44 -46.17
N THR A 329 -27.80 -2.28 -47.05
CA THR A 329 -27.68 -2.71 -48.45
C THR A 329 -27.33 -1.50 -49.31
N CYS A 330 -26.17 -1.52 -49.98
CA CYS A 330 -25.65 -0.42 -50.80
C CYS A 330 -26.63 -0.03 -51.92
N GLN A 331 -27.02 1.24 -51.98
CA GLN A 331 -28.05 1.76 -52.90
C GLN A 331 -27.49 2.81 -53.87
N LEU A 332 -28.36 3.32 -54.74
CA LEU A 332 -28.03 4.42 -55.65
C LEU A 332 -28.18 5.76 -54.92
N ASP A 333 -27.14 6.59 -54.94
CA ASP A 333 -27.21 7.95 -54.43
C ASP A 333 -28.12 8.79 -55.34
N SER A 334 -29.26 9.20 -54.78
CA SER A 334 -30.30 9.99 -55.43
C SER A 334 -29.82 11.32 -56.05
N LYS A 335 -28.67 11.86 -55.64
CA LYS A 335 -28.14 13.15 -56.14
C LYS A 335 -27.13 13.00 -57.28
N MET A 336 -26.36 11.91 -57.27
CA MET A 336 -25.23 11.70 -58.20
C MET A 336 -25.54 10.63 -59.25
N ASN A 337 -26.65 9.90 -59.12
CA ASN A 337 -27.02 8.76 -59.97
C ASN A 337 -25.90 7.71 -60.09
N GLN A 338 -25.09 7.59 -59.03
CA GLN A 338 -24.02 6.63 -58.86
C GLN A 338 -24.26 5.87 -57.56
N ARG A 339 -23.64 4.70 -57.39
CA ARG A 339 -23.76 3.96 -56.14
C ARG A 339 -23.25 4.78 -54.95
N GLU A 340 -23.80 4.51 -53.76
CA GLU A 340 -23.28 5.07 -52.53
C GLU A 340 -21.79 4.73 -52.35
N THR A 341 -21.09 5.62 -51.66
CA THR A 341 -19.67 5.47 -51.32
C THR A 341 -19.55 4.98 -49.88
N TRP A 342 -18.42 4.35 -49.53
CA TRP A 342 -18.10 4.01 -48.14
C TRP A 342 -18.30 5.19 -47.17
N SER A 343 -17.96 6.41 -47.61
CA SER A 343 -18.14 7.61 -46.81
C SER A 343 -19.58 8.03 -46.62
N SER A 344 -20.41 7.94 -47.67
CA SER A 344 -21.83 8.28 -47.56
C SER A 344 -22.59 7.26 -46.72
N ILE A 345 -22.28 5.97 -46.87
CA ILE A 345 -22.87 4.89 -46.05
C ILE A 345 -22.43 5.04 -44.59
N ALA A 346 -21.13 5.22 -44.33
CA ALA A 346 -20.62 5.36 -42.97
C ALA A 346 -21.24 6.55 -42.24
N ALA A 347 -21.48 7.67 -42.94
CA ALA A 347 -22.14 8.84 -42.37
C ALA A 347 -23.58 8.57 -41.89
N LEU A 348 -24.34 7.68 -42.56
CA LEU A 348 -25.70 7.32 -42.14
C LEU A 348 -25.73 6.65 -40.75
N TYR A 349 -24.64 5.99 -40.38
CA TYR A 349 -24.52 5.20 -39.14
C TYR A 349 -23.56 5.81 -38.12
N ASN A 350 -23.16 7.08 -38.29
CA ASN A 350 -22.16 7.77 -37.45
C ASN A 350 -20.80 7.02 -37.36
N LEU A 351 -20.40 6.34 -38.44
CA LEU A 351 -19.13 5.64 -38.53
C LEU A 351 -18.12 6.43 -39.37
N SER A 352 -16.83 6.13 -39.16
CA SER A 352 -15.81 6.53 -40.13
C SER A 352 -15.81 5.55 -41.32
N PRO A 353 -15.47 5.99 -42.55
CA PRO A 353 -15.38 5.11 -43.71
C PRO A 353 -14.40 3.96 -43.48
N LYS A 354 -13.30 4.23 -42.74
CA LYS A 354 -12.29 3.23 -42.37
C LYS A 354 -12.83 2.20 -41.36
N SER A 355 -13.64 2.64 -40.40
CA SER A 355 -14.29 1.74 -39.43
C SER A 355 -15.30 0.83 -40.12
N LEU A 356 -16.09 1.37 -41.05
CA LEU A 356 -17.04 0.59 -41.84
C LEU A 356 -16.33 -0.44 -42.75
N LEU A 357 -15.21 -0.06 -43.37
CA LEU A 357 -14.39 -0.98 -44.16
C LEU A 357 -13.83 -2.11 -43.30
N GLY A 358 -13.26 -1.79 -42.13
CA GLY A 358 -12.73 -2.81 -41.19
C GLY A 358 -13.79 -3.77 -40.63
N MET A 359 -15.07 -3.36 -40.58
CA MET A 359 -16.19 -4.26 -40.24
C MET A 359 -16.56 -5.23 -41.36
N ASN A 360 -16.11 -4.95 -42.59
CA ASN A 360 -16.39 -5.71 -43.78
C ASN A 360 -15.05 -6.09 -44.45
N PRO A 361 -14.19 -6.86 -43.76
CA PRO A 361 -12.77 -7.04 -44.11
C PRO A 361 -12.52 -7.70 -45.47
N HIS A 362 -13.55 -8.31 -46.06
CA HIS A 362 -13.50 -8.84 -47.43
C HIS A 362 -13.32 -7.74 -48.49
N TYR A 363 -13.59 -6.47 -48.14
CA TYR A 363 -13.29 -5.31 -48.98
C TYR A 363 -11.97 -4.60 -48.64
N ASP A 364 -11.23 -5.02 -47.59
CA ASP A 364 -9.98 -4.34 -47.19
C ASP A 364 -8.92 -4.35 -48.30
N ALA A 365 -8.84 -5.45 -49.05
CA ALA A 365 -7.88 -5.60 -50.15
C ALA A 365 -8.25 -4.75 -51.37
N ASP A 366 -9.55 -4.51 -51.61
CA ASP A 366 -10.04 -3.66 -52.69
C ASP A 366 -11.38 -2.99 -52.30
N PRO A 367 -11.34 -1.79 -51.69
CA PRO A 367 -12.55 -1.05 -51.31
C PRO A 367 -13.38 -0.59 -52.52
N SER A 368 -12.79 -0.55 -53.72
CA SER A 368 -13.49 -0.18 -54.97
C SER A 368 -14.53 -1.21 -55.38
N ALA A 369 -14.37 -2.47 -54.92
CA ALA A 369 -15.18 -3.61 -55.30
C ALA A 369 -16.62 -3.58 -54.73
N LEU A 370 -16.98 -2.58 -53.93
CA LEU A 370 -18.35 -2.38 -53.46
C LEU A 370 -19.32 -2.14 -54.63
N LEU A 371 -20.38 -2.94 -54.73
CA LEU A 371 -21.41 -2.87 -55.76
C LEU A 371 -22.79 -2.54 -55.19
N LEU A 372 -23.73 -2.18 -56.07
CA LEU A 372 -25.13 -1.99 -55.72
C LEU A 372 -25.74 -3.32 -55.26
N GLY A 373 -26.43 -3.31 -54.12
CA GLY A 373 -27.05 -4.49 -53.53
C GLY A 373 -26.18 -5.25 -52.52
N ASP A 374 -24.91 -4.86 -52.35
CA ASP A 374 -24.02 -5.48 -51.37
C ASP A 374 -24.47 -5.16 -49.93
N LYS A 375 -24.45 -6.17 -49.05
CA LYS A 375 -24.82 -6.03 -47.63
C LYS A 375 -23.59 -5.77 -46.77
N LEU A 376 -23.50 -4.57 -46.24
CA LEU A 376 -22.45 -4.15 -45.33
C LEU A 376 -22.93 -4.25 -43.89
N LYS A 377 -22.14 -4.88 -43.03
CA LYS A 377 -22.35 -4.84 -41.58
C LYS A 377 -22.07 -3.41 -41.10
N VAL A 378 -23.07 -2.77 -40.49
CA VAL A 378 -23.04 -1.34 -40.10
C VAL A 378 -23.18 -1.09 -38.61
N THR A 379 -23.46 -2.12 -37.82
CA THR A 379 -23.32 -2.06 -36.36
C THR A 379 -21.94 -2.57 -35.95
N LEU A 380 -21.19 -1.70 -35.28
CA LEU A 380 -20.12 -2.13 -34.39
C LEU A 380 -20.70 -3.11 -33.37
N PRO A 381 -20.00 -4.20 -32.99
CA PRO A 381 -20.18 -4.70 -31.63
C PRO A 381 -20.00 -3.47 -30.74
N LYS A 382 -21.00 -3.11 -29.95
CA LYS A 382 -20.75 -2.12 -28.90
C LYS A 382 -19.63 -2.74 -28.06
N GLU A 383 -18.39 -2.24 -28.21
CA GLU A 383 -17.48 -2.26 -27.08
C GLU A 383 -18.29 -1.60 -25.96
N SER A 384 -18.47 -2.36 -24.90
CA SER A 384 -19.24 -1.96 -23.73
C SER A 384 -18.79 -0.56 -23.32
N SER A 385 -19.58 0.47 -23.66
CA SER A 385 -19.33 1.85 -23.24
C SER A 385 -19.86 2.10 -21.82
N GLY A 386 -20.10 1.05 -21.05
CA GLY A 386 -19.73 1.02 -19.65
C GLY A 386 -18.73 -0.11 -19.51
N GLN A 387 -17.68 0.05 -18.69
CA GLN A 387 -17.01 -1.12 -18.12
C GLN A 387 -18.12 -2.12 -17.75
N SER A 388 -18.14 -3.30 -18.39
CA SER A 388 -18.70 -4.44 -17.67
C SER A 388 -17.84 -4.48 -16.42
N SER A 389 -18.40 -4.05 -15.29
CA SER A 389 -17.71 -4.04 -14.01
C SER A 389 -17.33 -5.49 -13.77
N VAL A 390 -16.08 -5.85 -14.07
CA VAL A 390 -15.58 -7.20 -13.86
C VAL A 390 -15.79 -7.48 -12.38
N ARG A 391 -16.72 -8.40 -12.09
CA ARG A 391 -17.17 -8.65 -10.75
C ARG A 391 -15.99 -9.16 -9.92
N SER A 392 -15.76 -8.57 -8.74
CA SER A 392 -14.65 -8.98 -7.86
C SER A 392 -15.20 -9.52 -6.54
N PRO A 393 -15.79 -10.73 -6.53
CA PRO A 393 -16.40 -11.28 -5.33
C PRO A 393 -15.38 -11.55 -4.22
N LEU A 394 -15.82 -11.37 -2.99
CA LEU A 394 -15.11 -11.72 -1.77
C LEU A 394 -15.11 -13.26 -1.54
N PRO A 395 -14.14 -13.77 -0.76
CA PRO A 395 -14.17 -15.13 -0.20
C PRO A 395 -15.54 -15.54 0.35
N VAL A 396 -15.96 -16.79 0.11
CA VAL A 396 -17.24 -17.31 0.64
C VAL A 396 -17.22 -17.36 2.16
N GLU A 397 -16.08 -17.72 2.72
CA GLU A 397 -15.84 -17.73 4.15
C GLU A 397 -15.31 -16.36 4.61
N ASP A 398 -15.83 -15.86 5.73
CA ASP A 398 -15.41 -14.58 6.29
C ASP A 398 -14.06 -14.71 7.02
N VAL A 399 -13.03 -14.14 6.39
CA VAL A 399 -11.64 -14.19 6.88
C VAL A 399 -11.34 -13.10 7.91
N THR A 400 -12.26 -12.16 8.17
CA THR A 400 -12.07 -11.06 9.14
C THR A 400 -12.32 -11.48 10.59
N THR A 401 -12.87 -12.68 10.81
CA THR A 401 -13.08 -13.25 12.14
C THR A 401 -11.75 -13.60 12.83
N SER A 402 -11.80 -13.97 14.12
CA SER A 402 -10.63 -14.47 14.87
C SER A 402 -10.10 -15.82 14.39
N LYS A 403 -10.81 -16.49 13.46
CA LYS A 403 -10.37 -17.76 12.85
C LYS A 403 -9.08 -17.54 12.05
N ILE A 404 -8.12 -18.46 12.20
CA ILE A 404 -6.80 -18.37 11.57
C ILE A 404 -6.52 -19.44 10.51
N VAL A 405 -7.29 -20.52 10.44
CA VAL A 405 -7.07 -21.61 9.48
C VAL A 405 -8.28 -21.74 8.56
N PHE A 406 -8.05 -21.82 7.24
CA PHE A 406 -9.11 -21.89 6.25
C PHE A 406 -8.82 -22.98 5.21
N ALA A 407 -9.88 -23.58 4.67
CA ALA A 407 -9.76 -24.45 3.50
C ALA A 407 -9.52 -23.60 2.26
N HIS A 408 -8.52 -23.94 1.44
CA HIS A 408 -8.12 -23.17 0.26
C HIS A 408 -9.30 -22.78 -0.64
N SER A 409 -10.23 -23.70 -0.96
CA SER A 409 -11.39 -23.39 -1.82
C SER A 409 -12.38 -22.38 -1.24
N ASN A 410 -12.51 -22.28 0.08
CA ASN A 410 -13.47 -21.38 0.73
C ASN A 410 -13.02 -19.91 0.70
N ILE A 411 -11.72 -19.68 0.47
CA ILE A 411 -11.09 -18.35 0.51
C ILE A 411 -10.63 -17.82 -0.85
N GLN A 412 -10.85 -18.59 -1.93
CA GLN A 412 -10.49 -18.20 -3.28
C GLN A 412 -11.34 -17.04 -3.80
N CYS A 413 -10.66 -16.05 -4.36
CA CYS A 413 -11.23 -14.93 -5.11
C CYS A 413 -11.27 -15.25 -6.62
N GLU A 414 -12.14 -14.59 -7.38
CA GLU A 414 -12.25 -14.80 -8.84
C GLU A 414 -11.39 -13.83 -9.65
N VAL A 415 -11.24 -12.58 -9.18
CA VAL A 415 -10.57 -11.52 -9.95
C VAL A 415 -9.46 -10.85 -9.15
N SER A 416 -8.34 -10.60 -9.83
CA SER A 416 -7.12 -9.97 -9.28
C SER A 416 -7.21 -8.45 -9.27
N SER A 417 -8.26 -7.85 -8.70
CA SER A 417 -8.14 -6.44 -8.31
C SER A 417 -7.13 -6.39 -7.14
N LYS A 418 -5.87 -6.04 -7.41
CA LYS A 418 -4.83 -5.94 -6.39
C LYS A 418 -5.29 -4.93 -5.34
N SER A 419 -5.70 -5.41 -4.16
CA SER A 419 -6.10 -4.58 -3.02
C SER A 419 -4.92 -4.11 -2.19
N HIS A 420 -3.69 -4.49 -2.57
CA HIS A 420 -2.43 -4.19 -1.89
C HIS A 420 -1.26 -4.41 -2.86
N CYS A 421 -0.23 -3.57 -2.78
CA CYS A 421 0.92 -3.58 -3.71
C CYS A 421 1.80 -4.84 -3.60
N HIS A 422 2.05 -5.35 -2.39
CA HIS A 422 2.94 -6.51 -2.12
C HIS A 422 2.22 -7.79 -1.68
N VAL A 423 0.93 -7.92 -1.96
CA VAL A 423 0.17 -9.14 -1.61
C VAL A 423 -0.58 -9.63 -2.83
N HIS A 424 -0.31 -10.88 -3.20
CA HIS A 424 -0.99 -11.55 -4.28
C HIS A 424 -2.29 -12.17 -3.76
N PRO A 425 -3.49 -11.78 -4.25
CA PRO A 425 -4.73 -12.40 -3.82
C PRO A 425 -4.75 -13.91 -4.13
N ILE A 426 -5.43 -14.68 -3.29
CA ILE A 426 -5.60 -16.11 -3.52
C ILE A 426 -6.67 -16.30 -4.59
N ILE A 427 -6.24 -16.66 -5.81
CA ILE A 427 -7.11 -16.82 -6.98
C ILE A 427 -6.98 -18.22 -7.53
N GLY A 428 -8.12 -18.84 -7.83
CA GLY A 428 -8.18 -20.13 -8.51
C GLY A 428 -7.41 -21.27 -7.82
N ASP A 429 -7.24 -22.36 -8.55
CA ASP A 429 -6.52 -23.55 -8.06
C ASP A 429 -5.00 -23.31 -8.14
N SER A 430 -4.45 -22.67 -7.11
CA SER A 430 -3.03 -22.31 -6.97
C SER A 430 -2.07 -23.50 -6.73
N GLY A 431 -2.37 -24.65 -7.35
CA GLY A 431 -1.65 -25.90 -7.15
C GLY A 431 -1.84 -26.50 -5.76
N ALA A 432 -2.99 -26.24 -5.14
CA ALA A 432 -3.33 -26.68 -3.79
C ALA A 432 -4.72 -27.30 -3.81
N ASP A 433 -4.84 -28.51 -3.26
CA ASP A 433 -6.10 -29.21 -3.13
C ASP A 433 -7.16 -28.36 -2.42
N LYS A 434 -8.43 -28.70 -2.64
CA LYS A 434 -9.58 -27.93 -2.15
C LYS A 434 -9.51 -27.62 -0.65
N ASN A 435 -8.99 -28.57 0.13
CA ASN A 435 -8.90 -28.51 1.58
C ASN A 435 -7.48 -28.28 2.10
N THR A 436 -6.51 -27.87 1.26
CA THR A 436 -5.18 -27.47 1.75
C THR A 436 -5.34 -26.36 2.81
N PRO A 437 -4.80 -26.53 4.04
CA PRO A 437 -4.89 -25.54 5.08
C PRO A 437 -4.11 -24.29 4.71
N VAL A 438 -4.81 -23.16 4.72
CA VAL A 438 -4.25 -21.83 4.56
C VAL A 438 -4.30 -21.13 5.91
N ILE A 439 -3.14 -20.67 6.39
CA ILE A 439 -3.00 -20.06 7.71
C ILE A 439 -2.93 -18.53 7.55
N LYS A 440 -3.85 -17.81 8.19
CA LYS A 440 -3.76 -16.36 8.37
C LYS A 440 -2.73 -16.07 9.46
N VAL A 441 -1.51 -15.67 9.06
CA VAL A 441 -0.40 -15.43 9.99
C VAL A 441 -0.28 -13.98 10.46
N LYS A 442 -0.80 -13.03 9.67
CA LYS A 442 -0.80 -11.59 10.03
C LYS A 442 -1.94 -10.88 9.30
N GLN A 443 -2.48 -9.82 9.90
CA GLN A 443 -3.35 -8.85 9.24
C GLN A 443 -2.53 -7.61 8.88
N LEU A 444 -2.61 -7.17 7.63
CA LEU A 444 -2.02 -5.93 7.15
C LEU A 444 -3.12 -4.89 6.97
N ILE A 445 -2.86 -3.68 7.43
CA ILE A 445 -3.82 -2.58 7.41
C ILE A 445 -3.51 -1.66 6.24
N LEU A 446 -2.28 -1.16 6.16
CA LEU A 446 -1.81 -0.19 5.17
C LEU A 446 -1.84 -0.77 3.76
N ARG A 447 -2.18 0.04 2.76
CA ARG A 447 -2.39 -0.40 1.36
C ARG A 447 -1.45 0.23 0.37
N SER A 448 -0.95 1.43 0.66
CA SER A 448 -0.07 2.18 -0.22
C SER A 448 1.33 1.56 -0.26
N GLU A 449 1.99 1.68 -1.40
CA GLU A 449 3.38 1.26 -1.56
C GLU A 449 4.32 1.94 -0.55
N PRO A 450 4.34 3.29 -0.39
CA PRO A 450 5.29 3.91 0.53
C PRO A 450 5.05 3.54 1.99
N LEU A 451 3.80 3.44 2.47
CA LEU A 451 3.54 3.25 3.90
C LEU A 451 3.53 1.77 4.32
N SER A 452 3.06 0.86 3.47
CA SER A 452 2.93 -0.56 3.82
C SER A 452 4.26 -1.30 3.98
N ILE A 453 5.41 -0.67 3.72
CA ILE A 453 6.74 -1.32 3.81
C ILE A 453 7.29 -1.46 5.22
N SER A 454 6.81 -0.66 6.19
CA SER A 454 7.31 -0.68 7.56
C SER A 454 6.39 -1.48 8.48
N ASP A 455 6.95 -2.46 9.18
CA ASP A 455 6.21 -3.20 10.21
C ASP A 455 5.78 -2.28 11.38
N ASN A 456 6.55 -1.22 11.67
CA ASN A 456 6.23 -0.25 12.73
C ASN A 456 5.06 0.67 12.33
N LEU A 457 4.97 1.07 11.06
CA LEU A 457 3.82 1.82 10.56
C LEU A 457 2.55 0.95 10.52
N GLU A 458 2.68 -0.34 10.21
CA GLU A 458 1.56 -1.29 10.34
C GLU A 458 1.07 -1.40 11.79
N LEU A 459 1.99 -1.47 12.78
CA LEU A 459 1.62 -1.44 14.20
C LEU A 459 0.94 -0.12 14.59
N LEU A 460 1.43 1.01 14.07
CA LEU A 460 0.81 2.32 14.29
C LEU A 460 -0.62 2.38 13.71
N ALA A 461 -0.82 1.81 12.51
CA ALA A 461 -2.13 1.70 11.87
C ALA A 461 -3.07 0.75 12.62
N PHE A 462 -2.53 -0.29 13.26
CA PHE A 462 -3.28 -1.19 14.13
C PHE A 462 -3.69 -0.53 15.46
N GLY A 463 -2.95 0.49 15.90
CA GLY A 463 -3.20 1.24 17.14
C GLY A 463 -2.25 0.89 18.30
N ASP A 464 -1.31 -0.03 18.08
CA ASP A 464 -0.33 -0.49 19.08
C ASP A 464 1.07 0.14 18.87
N GLY A 465 1.27 0.88 17.77
CA GLY A 465 2.55 1.53 17.45
C GLY A 465 2.74 2.92 18.06
N GLU A 466 4.00 3.34 18.13
CA GLU A 466 4.36 4.68 18.61
C GLU A 466 4.08 5.75 17.54
N ALA A 467 3.31 6.77 17.92
CA ALA A 467 2.99 7.88 17.03
C ALA A 467 4.17 8.83 16.82
N LEU A 468 4.34 9.30 15.59
CA LEU A 468 5.46 10.15 15.16
C LEU A 468 5.14 11.63 15.40
N SER A 469 6.11 12.38 15.90
CA SER A 469 5.96 13.80 16.19
C SER A 469 7.29 14.53 16.11
N ASN A 470 7.30 15.84 16.34
CA ASN A 470 8.51 16.64 16.31
C ASN A 470 9.60 16.05 17.24
N GLY A 471 10.77 15.77 16.66
CA GLY A 471 11.89 15.09 17.32
C GLY A 471 11.99 13.58 17.06
N SER A 472 10.95 12.93 16.52
CA SER A 472 11.03 11.57 15.98
C SER A 472 12.05 11.52 14.83
N LYS A 473 12.76 10.40 14.70
CA LYS A 473 13.78 10.18 13.67
C LYS A 473 13.74 8.74 13.18
N GLY A 474 14.12 8.50 11.93
CA GLY A 474 14.30 7.15 11.41
C GLY A 474 13.57 6.91 10.08
N LEU A 475 13.47 5.62 9.74
CA LEU A 475 12.90 5.17 8.47
C LEU A 475 11.41 5.53 8.35
N GLU A 476 10.65 5.36 9.43
CA GLU A 476 9.21 5.63 9.48
C GLU A 476 8.90 7.10 9.20
N VAL A 477 9.72 8.01 9.75
CA VAL A 477 9.60 9.45 9.48
C VAL A 477 9.86 9.74 8.01
N LYS A 478 10.92 9.14 7.46
CA LYS A 478 11.28 9.33 6.05
C LYS A 478 10.15 8.86 5.12
N ILE A 479 9.58 7.70 5.40
CA ILE A 479 8.44 7.14 4.66
C ILE A 479 7.24 8.09 4.68
N VAL A 480 6.87 8.62 5.86
CA VAL A 480 5.78 9.59 5.98
C VAL A 480 6.06 10.87 5.21
N GLN A 481 7.31 11.35 5.25
CA GLN A 481 7.73 12.52 4.47
C GLN A 481 7.64 12.26 2.95
N GLU A 482 8.03 11.07 2.48
CA GLU A 482 7.90 10.67 1.07
C GLU A 482 6.43 10.63 0.63
N ALA A 483 5.55 10.06 1.45
CA ALA A 483 4.10 10.06 1.19
C ALA A 483 3.54 11.50 1.12
N LEU A 484 3.93 12.40 2.03
CA LEU A 484 3.53 13.80 1.97
C LEU A 484 4.01 14.50 0.70
N ILE A 485 5.25 14.25 0.28
CA ILE A 485 5.79 14.82 -0.96
C ILE A 485 5.00 14.32 -2.16
N GLU A 486 4.66 13.03 -2.19
CA GLU A 486 3.83 12.43 -3.25
C GLU A 486 2.44 13.09 -3.34
N LEU A 487 1.83 13.41 -2.20
CA LEU A 487 0.57 14.15 -2.12
C LEU A 487 0.70 15.66 -2.43
N GLY A 488 1.91 16.16 -2.74
CA GLY A 488 2.16 17.55 -3.14
C GLY A 488 2.50 18.52 -2.00
N PHE A 489 2.86 18.05 -0.82
CA PHE A 489 3.31 18.92 0.28
C PHE A 489 4.79 19.30 0.15
N ASP A 490 5.09 20.59 0.30
CA ASP A 490 6.47 21.10 0.36
C ASP A 490 7.05 20.94 1.78
N LEU A 491 8.09 20.10 1.90
CA LEU A 491 8.85 19.88 3.14
C LEU A 491 10.12 20.74 3.22
N GLY A 492 10.28 21.69 2.29
CA GLY A 492 11.46 22.52 2.18
C GLY A 492 12.65 21.77 1.56
N PRO A 493 13.85 22.40 1.57
CA PRO A 493 15.02 21.89 0.86
C PRO A 493 15.59 20.58 1.41
N ALA A 494 15.22 20.18 2.62
CA ALA A 494 15.65 18.90 3.20
C ALA A 494 14.87 17.72 2.62
N GLY A 495 13.63 17.93 2.17
CA GLY A 495 12.77 16.87 1.64
C GLY A 495 12.48 15.79 2.68
N ALA A 496 12.55 14.52 2.24
CA ALA A 496 12.44 13.36 3.12
C ALA A 496 13.81 12.96 3.67
N ASP A 497 14.20 13.56 4.79
CA ASP A 497 15.49 13.37 5.47
C ASP A 497 15.44 12.38 6.64
N GLY A 498 14.24 11.92 7.03
CA GLY A 498 14.03 11.03 8.17
C GLY A 498 14.06 11.73 9.52
N ASP A 499 14.10 13.07 9.55
CA ASP A 499 14.04 13.89 10.76
C ASP A 499 12.70 14.63 10.85
N PHE A 500 11.90 14.32 11.87
CA PHE A 500 10.58 14.93 12.03
C PHE A 500 10.74 16.33 12.62
N GLY A 501 11.01 17.30 11.75
CA GLY A 501 11.21 18.70 12.12
C GLY A 501 9.96 19.57 11.92
N PRO A 502 10.10 20.90 12.13
CA PRO A 502 9.00 21.85 11.98
C PRO A 502 8.35 21.86 10.58
N ALA A 503 9.11 21.55 9.52
CA ALA A 503 8.56 21.49 8.16
C ALA A 503 7.57 20.32 8.01
N THR A 504 7.95 19.13 8.46
CA THR A 504 7.08 17.94 8.49
C THR A 504 5.86 18.15 9.38
N GLU A 505 6.04 18.70 10.58
CA GLU A 505 4.93 19.02 11.49
C GLU A 505 3.91 19.97 10.83
N ASN A 506 4.37 21.02 10.15
CA ASN A 506 3.51 21.96 9.44
C ASN A 506 2.80 21.32 8.24
N ALA A 507 3.47 20.43 7.52
CA ALA A 507 2.85 19.69 6.41
C ALA A 507 1.74 18.76 6.90
N ILE A 508 1.95 18.03 8.01
CA ILE A 508 0.91 17.22 8.64
C ILE A 508 -0.27 18.08 9.10
N LYS A 509 -0.02 19.23 9.75
CA LYS A 509 -1.11 20.16 10.13
C LYS A 509 -1.91 20.63 8.92
N ARG A 510 -1.24 20.87 7.79
CA ARG A 510 -1.91 21.26 6.55
C ARG A 510 -2.73 20.09 6.01
N PHE A 511 -2.17 18.88 5.95
CA PHE A 511 -2.88 17.68 5.55
C PHE A 511 -4.13 17.42 6.40
N GLN A 512 -4.01 17.44 7.73
CA GLN A 512 -5.12 17.34 8.69
C GLN A 512 -6.22 18.39 8.46
N LYS A 513 -5.87 19.55 7.91
CA LYS A 513 -6.82 20.65 7.62
C LYS A 513 -7.49 20.50 6.25
N THR A 514 -6.76 20.02 5.24
CA THR A 514 -7.19 20.08 3.83
C THR A 514 -7.74 18.77 3.30
N TYR A 515 -7.31 17.64 3.86
CA TYR A 515 -7.79 16.34 3.40
C TYR A 515 -9.13 16.01 4.05
N GLU A 516 -10.12 15.67 3.22
CA GLU A 516 -11.41 15.16 3.68
C GLU A 516 -11.42 13.64 3.45
N PRO A 517 -11.51 12.83 4.53
CA PRO A 517 -11.62 11.38 4.42
C PRO A 517 -12.73 10.94 3.46
N SER A 518 -12.38 10.09 2.50
CA SER A 518 -13.36 9.53 1.57
C SER A 518 -14.05 8.28 2.15
N HIS A 519 -13.34 7.59 3.06
CA HIS A 519 -13.72 6.28 3.62
C HIS A 519 -13.87 5.16 2.59
N ASN A 520 -13.29 5.33 1.41
CA ASN A 520 -13.27 4.30 0.36
C ASN A 520 -12.27 3.17 0.68
N THR A 521 -11.19 3.47 1.40
CA THR A 521 -10.19 2.48 1.79
C THR A 521 -10.42 2.01 3.23
N TYR A 522 -10.74 2.95 4.14
CA TYR A 522 -10.96 2.67 5.56
C TYR A 522 -12.25 3.31 6.07
N THR A 523 -13.14 2.51 6.65
CA THR A 523 -14.50 2.95 7.00
C THR A 523 -14.66 3.64 8.35
N THR A 524 -13.63 3.69 9.21
CA THR A 524 -13.81 4.00 10.65
C THR A 524 -12.81 4.98 11.29
N TYR A 525 -11.89 5.60 10.54
CA TYR A 525 -10.96 6.58 11.12
C TYR A 525 -11.55 8.00 11.11
N GLN A 526 -11.11 8.86 12.03
CA GLN A 526 -11.49 10.28 12.05
C GLN A 526 -10.31 11.12 12.54
N PHE A 527 -10.07 12.26 11.91
CA PHE A 527 -9.03 13.17 12.39
C PHE A 527 -9.33 13.67 13.81
N GLY A 528 -8.27 13.72 14.62
CA GLY A 528 -8.30 14.35 15.93
C GLY A 528 -8.09 15.86 15.85
N ASN A 529 -7.35 16.39 16.81
CA ASN A 529 -6.94 17.80 16.78
C ASN A 529 -5.89 18.03 15.70
N ILE A 530 -5.86 19.23 15.12
CA ILE A 530 -4.78 19.66 14.20
C ILE A 530 -3.53 19.97 15.02
N ASP A 531 -2.75 18.94 15.32
CA ASP A 531 -1.59 18.98 16.21
C ASP A 531 -0.26 18.71 15.50
N GLY A 532 -0.28 18.27 14.23
CA GLY A 532 0.92 17.95 13.47
C GLY A 532 1.58 16.62 13.85
N ARG A 533 0.89 15.77 14.62
CA ARG A 533 1.33 14.43 14.99
C ARG A 533 0.77 13.40 14.01
N VAL A 534 1.51 12.32 13.78
CA VAL A 534 1.03 11.16 13.02
C VAL A 534 0.72 10.02 13.98
N GLY A 535 -0.56 9.91 14.35
CA GLY A 535 -1.10 8.76 15.07
C GLY A 535 -1.77 7.75 14.15
N GLN A 536 -2.57 6.85 14.73
CA GLN A 536 -3.33 5.84 13.99
C GLN A 536 -4.24 6.47 12.93
N ASN A 537 -5.00 7.50 13.28
CA ASN A 537 -5.95 8.10 12.34
C ASN A 537 -5.23 8.82 11.19
N GLU A 538 -4.12 9.50 11.49
CA GLU A 538 -3.36 10.23 10.48
C GLU A 538 -2.61 9.30 9.52
N ILE A 539 -2.08 8.17 10.00
CA ILE A 539 -1.43 7.21 9.10
C ILE A 539 -2.46 6.53 8.17
N LEU A 540 -3.65 6.20 8.68
CA LEU A 540 -4.75 5.67 7.85
C LEU A 540 -5.23 6.70 6.83
N ALA A 541 -5.33 7.97 7.23
CA ALA A 541 -5.72 9.06 6.34
C ALA A 541 -4.67 9.29 5.23
N LEU A 542 -3.39 9.33 5.59
CA LEU A 542 -2.29 9.46 4.62
C LEU A 542 -2.28 8.29 3.63
N ASP A 543 -2.46 7.07 4.13
CA ASP A 543 -2.51 5.88 3.27
C ASP A 543 -3.70 5.90 2.32
N GLU A 544 -4.89 6.27 2.80
CA GLU A 544 -6.06 6.46 1.93
C GLU A 544 -5.83 7.53 0.88
N ALA A 545 -5.24 8.67 1.25
CA ALA A 545 -4.91 9.76 0.33
C ALA A 545 -3.96 9.29 -0.78
N VAL A 546 -2.90 8.53 -0.43
CA VAL A 546 -1.95 7.99 -1.40
C VAL A 546 -2.60 6.96 -2.32
N VAL A 547 -3.39 6.04 -1.77
CA VAL A 547 -4.12 5.03 -2.55
C VAL A 547 -5.06 5.67 -3.58
N LEU A 548 -5.71 6.77 -3.19
CA LEU A 548 -6.62 7.52 -4.06
C LEU A 548 -5.90 8.49 -4.99
N GLN A 549 -4.57 8.59 -4.92
CA GLN A 549 -3.76 9.58 -5.63
C GLN A 549 -4.29 11.00 -5.40
N TRP A 550 -4.73 11.28 -4.17
CA TRP A 550 -5.18 12.60 -3.79
C TRP A 550 -4.01 13.56 -3.88
N MET A 551 -4.21 14.68 -4.56
CA MET A 551 -3.20 15.72 -4.63
C MET A 551 -3.68 16.93 -3.86
N LEU A 552 -2.80 17.49 -3.03
CA LEU A 552 -2.97 18.83 -2.49
C LEU A 552 -3.19 19.77 -3.68
N LYS A 553 -4.43 20.22 -3.83
CA LYS A 553 -4.70 21.36 -4.70
C LYS A 553 -3.91 22.50 -4.09
N GLU A 554 -2.90 22.99 -4.82
CA GLU A 554 -2.36 24.30 -4.48
C GLU A 554 -3.59 25.21 -4.46
N ASP A 555 -3.99 25.64 -3.26
CA ASP A 555 -4.65 26.93 -3.16
C ASP A 555 -3.80 27.81 -4.05
N LYS A 556 -4.38 28.42 -5.08
CA LYS A 556 -3.78 29.63 -5.64
C LYS A 556 -3.66 30.54 -4.43
N VAL A 557 -2.52 30.48 -3.74
CA VAL A 557 -2.21 31.37 -2.63
C VAL A 557 -2.17 32.69 -3.34
N THR A 558 -3.29 33.42 -3.25
CA THR A 558 -3.42 34.70 -3.89
C THR A 558 -2.27 35.51 -3.31
N ASN A 559 -1.28 35.81 -4.15
CA ASN A 559 -0.16 36.62 -3.71
C ASN A 559 -0.71 38.03 -3.53
N TRP A 560 -1.20 38.34 -2.33
CA TRP A 560 -1.82 39.63 -2.04
C TRP A 560 -0.83 40.78 -2.23
N ALA A 561 0.48 40.52 -2.23
CA ALA A 561 1.50 41.49 -2.61
C ALA A 561 1.38 41.95 -4.08
N ASP A 562 0.91 41.07 -4.97
CA ASP A 562 0.68 41.36 -6.39
C ASP A 562 -0.79 41.75 -6.69
N SER A 563 -1.67 41.71 -5.69
CA SER A 563 -3.05 42.20 -5.83
C SER A 563 -3.10 43.73 -5.91
N SER A 564 -4.25 44.28 -6.31
CA SER A 564 -4.49 45.73 -6.28
C SER A 564 -4.25 46.35 -4.90
N PHE A 565 -4.44 45.59 -3.81
CA PHE A 565 -4.06 46.01 -2.46
C PHE A 565 -2.54 46.13 -2.28
N GLY A 566 -1.77 45.11 -2.66
CA GLY A 566 -0.31 45.14 -2.58
C GLY A 566 0.30 46.20 -3.50
N GLU A 567 -0.27 46.42 -4.69
CA GLU A 567 0.14 47.46 -5.64
C GLU A 567 -0.07 48.88 -5.11
N VAL A 568 -1.26 49.18 -4.58
CA VAL A 568 -1.55 50.52 -4.02
C VAL A 568 -0.67 50.79 -2.81
N LEU A 569 -0.55 49.81 -1.90
CA LEU A 569 0.30 49.96 -0.71
C LEU A 569 1.76 50.17 -1.07
N GLY A 570 2.34 49.30 -1.91
CA GLY A 570 3.73 49.45 -2.32
C GLY A 570 3.97 50.75 -3.11
N SER A 571 2.98 51.24 -3.86
CA SER A 571 3.11 52.52 -4.60
C SER A 571 3.32 53.72 -3.69
N VAL A 572 2.65 53.77 -2.54
CA VAL A 572 2.77 54.87 -1.57
C VAL A 572 3.95 54.72 -0.63
N GLU A 573 4.34 53.48 -0.31
CA GLU A 573 5.46 53.20 0.59
C GLU A 573 6.82 53.30 -0.12
N SER A 574 6.92 52.79 -1.35
CA SER A 574 8.21 52.65 -2.03
C SER A 574 8.18 52.82 -3.55
N LYS A 575 7.06 53.29 -4.13
CA LYS A 575 6.84 53.27 -5.59
C LYS A 575 6.92 51.85 -6.18
N ASN A 576 6.49 50.85 -5.41
CA ASN A 576 6.56 49.43 -5.73
C ASN A 576 7.99 48.87 -5.95
N ASP A 577 9.01 49.61 -5.55
CA ASP A 577 10.40 49.17 -5.68
C ASP A 577 10.80 48.26 -4.51
N TYR A 578 11.09 46.99 -4.82
CA TYR A 578 11.59 45.98 -3.88
C TYR A 578 13.00 46.26 -3.37
N SER A 579 13.74 47.14 -4.04
CA SER A 579 15.10 47.53 -3.65
C SER A 579 15.13 48.82 -2.83
N ALA A 580 13.99 49.46 -2.57
CA ALA A 580 13.94 50.73 -1.89
C ALA A 580 14.31 50.63 -0.41
N TYR A 581 14.93 51.69 0.13
CA TYR A 581 15.07 51.82 1.58
C TYR A 581 15.17 53.28 2.03
N ASN A 582 14.79 53.52 3.28
CA ASN A 582 14.98 54.78 3.97
C ASN A 582 16.18 54.74 4.89
N ARG A 583 17.05 55.74 4.83
CA ARG A 583 18.15 55.95 5.78
C ARG A 583 17.76 57.00 6.80
N THR A 584 18.06 56.78 8.07
CA THR A 584 17.84 57.75 9.16
C THR A 584 19.14 58.25 9.78
N LYS A 585 20.28 57.58 9.54
CA LYS A 585 21.61 58.08 9.88
C LYS A 585 21.97 59.31 9.02
N GLY A 586 22.09 60.47 9.66
CA GLY A 586 22.40 61.74 8.99
C GLY A 586 21.19 62.46 8.37
N GLY A 587 19.98 62.14 8.82
CA GLY A 587 18.73 62.71 8.30
C GLY A 587 17.94 61.71 7.44
N LEU A 588 16.62 61.90 7.37
CA LEU A 588 15.72 61.03 6.60
C LEU A 588 15.95 61.20 5.10
N LYS A 589 16.38 60.14 4.42
CA LYS A 589 16.54 60.12 2.96
C LYS A 589 16.14 58.77 2.37
N ALA A 590 15.30 58.80 1.35
CA ALA A 590 14.87 57.63 0.59
C ALA A 590 15.84 57.30 -0.56
N PHE A 591 16.01 56.00 -0.83
CA PHE A 591 16.81 55.45 -1.93
C PHE A 591 15.97 54.42 -2.70
N PHE A 592 16.11 54.40 -4.03
CA PHE A 592 15.40 53.54 -4.98
C PHE A 592 16.41 52.95 -5.98
N GLU A 593 16.03 51.89 -6.68
CA GLU A 593 16.83 51.17 -7.69
C GLU A 593 18.22 50.78 -7.14
N THR A 594 18.21 50.20 -5.95
CA THR A 594 19.42 49.86 -5.20
C THR A 594 19.77 48.38 -5.33
N LYS A 595 20.85 47.96 -4.67
CA LYS A 595 21.25 46.54 -4.60
C LYS A 595 20.65 45.78 -3.41
N LEU A 596 19.68 46.36 -2.69
CA LEU A 596 19.09 45.73 -1.49
C LEU A 596 18.67 44.27 -1.70
N THR A 597 18.05 43.94 -2.84
CA THR A 597 17.58 42.58 -3.17
C THR A 597 18.69 41.55 -3.36
N THR A 598 19.95 41.99 -3.40
CA THR A 598 21.13 41.12 -3.48
C THR A 598 21.74 40.81 -2.11
N PHE A 599 21.34 41.53 -1.06
CA PHE A 599 21.83 41.30 0.30
C PHE A 599 21.09 40.16 0.96
N THR A 600 21.81 39.40 1.77
CA THR A 600 21.22 38.40 2.66
C THR A 600 20.37 39.07 3.75
N VAL A 601 19.39 38.36 4.27
CA VAL A 601 18.57 38.81 5.40
C VAL A 601 19.45 39.23 6.59
N SER A 602 20.55 38.51 6.86
CA SER A 602 21.53 38.87 7.90
C SER A 602 22.16 40.24 7.67
N GLU A 603 22.56 40.54 6.43
CA GLU A 603 23.18 41.82 6.07
C GLU A 603 22.17 42.97 6.17
N VAL A 604 20.91 42.74 5.78
CA VAL A 604 19.83 43.72 5.93
C VAL A 604 19.60 44.04 7.40
N ILE A 605 19.50 43.04 8.27
CA ILE A 605 19.34 43.22 9.72
C ILE A 605 20.51 44.02 10.31
N ALA A 606 21.74 43.73 9.88
CA ALA A 606 22.93 44.47 10.33
C ALA A 606 22.86 45.95 9.93
N LYS A 607 22.49 46.25 8.68
CA LYS A 607 22.34 47.63 8.17
C LYS A 607 21.18 48.39 8.82
N GLN A 608 20.12 47.68 9.18
CA GLN A 608 19.02 48.19 9.99
C GLN A 608 19.46 48.61 11.38
N LYS A 609 20.28 47.80 12.05
CA LYS A 609 20.87 48.13 13.35
C LYS A 609 21.75 49.37 13.30
N GLU A 610 22.52 49.55 12.23
CA GLU A 610 23.37 50.72 12.00
C GLU A 610 22.63 51.99 11.55
N ARG A 611 21.31 51.90 11.33
CA ARG A 611 20.47 52.97 10.76
C ARG A 611 20.91 53.44 9.37
N SER A 612 21.73 52.64 8.67
CA SER A 612 22.14 52.88 7.30
C SER A 612 21.04 52.50 6.29
N MET A 613 20.17 51.56 6.66
CA MET A 613 18.93 51.19 5.98
C MET A 613 17.86 50.88 7.03
N PHE A 614 16.98 51.82 7.38
CA PHE A 614 16.00 51.64 8.47
C PHE A 614 14.73 50.90 8.03
N ALA A 615 13.96 51.48 7.10
CA ALA A 615 12.80 50.83 6.51
C ALA A 615 13.18 50.34 5.11
N VAL A 616 12.94 49.06 4.80
CA VAL A 616 13.48 48.41 3.60
C VAL A 616 12.40 47.70 2.79
N GLY A 617 12.63 47.59 1.48
CA GLY A 617 11.80 46.83 0.56
C GLY A 617 10.50 47.52 0.15
N ARG A 618 9.70 46.77 -0.63
CA ARG A 618 8.43 47.26 -1.20
C ARG A 618 7.45 47.76 -0.14
N PHE A 619 7.43 47.10 1.02
CA PHE A 619 6.51 47.37 2.12
C PHE A 619 7.17 48.09 3.30
N GLN A 620 8.35 48.70 3.10
CA GLN A 620 9.06 49.52 4.09
C GLN A 620 9.17 48.85 5.48
N ILE A 621 9.63 47.59 5.49
CA ILE A 621 9.75 46.76 6.70
C ILE A 621 10.83 47.36 7.62
N ILE A 622 10.47 47.64 8.88
CA ILE A 622 11.35 48.20 9.91
C ILE A 622 12.09 47.10 10.70
N PRO A 623 13.11 47.43 11.52
CA PRO A 623 13.97 46.42 12.16
C PRO A 623 13.23 45.45 13.09
N SER A 624 12.31 45.93 13.92
CA SER A 624 11.54 45.05 14.82
C SER A 624 10.67 44.07 14.03
N THR A 625 9.92 44.59 13.05
CA THR A 625 9.07 43.80 12.16
C THR A 625 9.86 42.74 11.39
N LEU A 626 11.05 43.07 10.86
CA LEU A 626 11.87 42.08 10.16
C LEU A 626 12.35 40.96 11.10
N ASN A 627 12.80 41.30 12.31
CA ASN A 627 13.25 40.30 13.27
C ASN A 627 12.11 39.37 13.71
N GLU A 628 10.93 39.93 14.03
CA GLU A 628 9.75 39.15 14.37
C GLU A 628 9.29 38.25 13.21
N ALA A 629 9.33 38.76 11.97
CA ALA A 629 8.96 37.98 10.78
C ALA A 629 9.95 36.83 10.53
N VAL A 630 11.25 37.07 10.69
CA VAL A 630 12.30 36.06 10.53
C VAL A 630 12.13 34.93 11.54
N GLU A 631 11.83 35.27 12.78
CA GLU A 631 11.56 34.29 13.85
C GLU A 631 10.27 33.51 13.58
N TYR A 632 9.16 34.21 13.30
CA TYR A 632 7.86 33.58 13.08
C TYR A 632 7.81 32.69 11.83
N LEU A 633 8.39 33.14 10.72
CA LEU A 633 8.38 32.42 9.44
C LEU A 633 9.56 31.45 9.27
N SER A 634 10.44 31.37 10.26
CA SER A 634 11.69 30.58 10.19
C SER A 634 12.50 30.90 8.92
N ILE A 635 12.64 32.18 8.59
CA ILE A 635 13.40 32.61 7.40
C ILE A 635 14.89 32.35 7.64
N ASN A 636 15.54 31.64 6.73
CA ASN A 636 16.97 31.41 6.80
C ASN A 636 17.71 32.74 6.58
N LYS A 637 18.51 33.16 7.57
CA LYS A 637 19.18 34.46 7.53
C LYS A 637 20.26 34.57 6.43
N LYS A 638 20.62 33.45 5.78
CA LYS A 638 21.53 33.41 4.63
C LYS A 638 20.82 33.62 3.28
N ASP A 639 19.49 33.55 3.26
CA ASP A 639 18.71 33.80 2.04
C ASP A 639 18.80 35.28 1.65
N VAL A 640 18.70 35.56 0.36
CA VAL A 640 18.67 36.93 -0.19
C VAL A 640 17.32 37.60 0.08
N PHE A 641 17.33 38.89 0.40
CA PHE A 641 16.13 39.68 0.69
C PHE A 641 15.43 40.16 -0.59
N ASP A 642 15.09 39.21 -1.46
CA ASP A 642 14.49 39.41 -2.77
C ASP A 642 12.96 39.54 -2.74
N LYS A 643 12.30 39.59 -3.92
CA LYS A 643 10.83 39.65 -4.03
C LYS A 643 10.16 38.50 -3.29
N LYS A 644 10.69 37.27 -3.40
CA LYS A 644 10.07 36.08 -2.82
C LYS A 644 10.04 36.18 -1.30
N ILE A 645 11.14 36.58 -0.66
CA ILE A 645 11.19 36.76 0.80
C ILE A 645 10.29 37.92 1.25
N GLN A 646 10.32 39.05 0.54
CA GLN A 646 9.51 40.22 0.90
C GLN A 646 8.00 39.94 0.78
N ASP A 647 7.58 39.25 -0.29
CA ASP A 647 6.17 38.85 -0.48
C ASP A 647 5.74 37.83 0.57
N ARG A 648 6.60 36.87 0.92
CA ARG A 648 6.30 35.90 1.98
C ARG A 648 6.10 36.60 3.33
N ILE A 649 6.94 37.58 3.67
CA ILE A 649 6.76 38.40 4.88
C ILE A 649 5.45 39.18 4.82
N PHE A 650 5.12 39.75 3.66
CA PHE A 650 3.87 40.48 3.48
C PHE A 650 2.64 39.59 3.72
N ASN A 651 2.53 38.49 2.98
CA ASN A 651 1.37 37.60 2.99
C ASN A 651 1.22 36.86 4.33
N GLU A 652 2.30 36.24 4.82
CA GLU A 652 2.23 35.30 5.95
C GLU A 652 2.44 35.96 7.31
N PHE A 653 3.14 37.09 7.36
CA PHE A 653 3.40 37.78 8.62
C PHE A 653 2.61 39.09 8.76
N LEU A 654 2.75 40.04 7.85
CA LEU A 654 2.14 41.37 8.02
C LEU A 654 0.61 41.30 8.06
N ILE A 655 -0.01 40.66 7.06
CA ILE A 655 -1.47 40.66 6.93
C ILE A 655 -2.16 39.47 7.60
N LYS A 656 -1.46 38.33 7.76
CA LYS A 656 -2.00 37.14 8.45
C LYS A 656 -1.75 37.14 9.96
N LYS A 657 -0.53 37.42 10.40
CA LYS A 657 -0.15 37.33 11.83
C LYS A 657 -0.26 38.67 12.57
N LYS A 658 0.34 39.73 12.03
CA LYS A 658 0.46 41.03 12.72
C LYS A 658 -0.84 41.84 12.64
N ARG A 659 -1.55 41.76 11.51
CA ARG A 659 -2.83 42.44 11.25
C ARG A 659 -3.91 41.48 10.71
N PRO A 660 -4.33 40.47 11.50
CA PRO A 660 -5.23 39.41 11.03
C PRO A 660 -6.58 39.90 10.50
N GLN A 661 -7.02 41.12 10.85
CA GLN A 661 -8.25 41.70 10.32
C GLN A 661 -8.20 41.93 8.80
N ILE A 662 -7.00 42.14 8.24
CA ILE A 662 -6.84 42.33 6.79
C ILE A 662 -7.16 41.03 6.07
N ILE A 663 -6.51 39.92 6.45
CA ILE A 663 -6.74 38.63 5.80
C ILE A 663 -8.15 38.09 6.08
N ALA A 664 -8.69 38.33 7.28
CA ALA A 664 -10.06 37.95 7.62
C ALA A 664 -11.09 38.59 6.68
N TYR A 665 -10.82 39.80 6.19
CA TYR A 665 -11.63 40.43 5.15
C TYR A 665 -11.36 39.86 3.76
N LEU A 666 -10.09 39.78 3.34
CA LEU A 666 -9.70 39.38 1.99
C LEU A 666 -10.11 37.94 1.66
N GLU A 667 -9.89 37.00 2.58
CA GLU A 667 -10.12 35.56 2.38
C GLU A 667 -11.39 35.05 3.10
N GLY A 668 -12.10 35.90 3.85
CA GLY A 668 -13.20 35.48 4.71
C GLY A 668 -14.39 36.44 4.73
N SER A 669 -15.15 36.41 5.82
CA SER A 669 -16.33 37.27 6.04
C SER A 669 -16.06 38.45 6.96
N GLY A 670 -14.79 38.83 7.16
CA GLY A 670 -14.39 39.97 7.99
C GLY A 670 -14.96 41.29 7.51
N SER A 671 -14.86 42.34 8.34
CA SER A 671 -15.31 43.70 8.00
C SER A 671 -14.24 44.47 7.24
N VAL A 672 -14.65 45.15 6.16
CA VAL A 672 -13.75 46.04 5.40
C VAL A 672 -13.30 47.24 6.24
N GLU A 673 -14.15 47.73 7.15
CA GLU A 673 -13.82 48.82 8.09
C GLU A 673 -12.70 48.41 9.05
N ASP A 674 -12.77 47.20 9.61
CA ASP A 674 -11.76 46.71 10.54
C ASP A 674 -10.45 46.37 9.83
N ALA A 675 -10.52 45.85 8.60
CA ALA A 675 -9.34 45.66 7.74
C ALA A 675 -8.68 47.00 7.39
N THR A 676 -9.46 48.01 7.02
CA THR A 676 -8.98 49.38 6.72
C THR A 676 -8.31 50.00 7.95
N TYR A 677 -8.90 49.83 9.14
CA TYR A 677 -8.31 50.33 10.37
C TYR A 677 -7.03 49.56 10.76
N ALA A 678 -6.98 48.24 10.51
CA ALA A 678 -5.78 47.44 10.72
C ALA A 678 -4.63 47.84 9.77
N TRP A 679 -4.94 48.15 8.51
CA TRP A 679 -3.99 48.73 7.56
C TRP A 679 -3.43 50.05 8.11
N ALA A 680 -4.29 50.99 8.54
CA ALA A 680 -3.83 52.28 9.09
C ALA A 680 -2.95 52.17 10.34
N LYS A 681 -3.12 51.11 11.14
CA LYS A 681 -2.23 50.83 12.29
C LYS A 681 -0.87 50.29 11.87
N GLU A 682 -0.73 49.70 10.69
CA GLU A 682 0.54 49.12 10.24
C GLU A 682 1.36 50.11 9.42
N PHE A 683 0.69 50.93 8.60
CA PHE A 683 1.36 51.80 7.64
C PHE A 683 0.99 53.27 7.88
N ALA A 684 2.00 54.12 8.07
CA ALA A 684 1.78 55.54 8.36
C ALA A 684 1.15 56.31 7.18
N SER A 685 1.32 55.81 5.95
CA SER A 685 0.71 56.34 4.73
C SER A 685 -0.82 56.14 4.70
N ALA A 686 -1.38 55.29 5.54
CA ALA A 686 -2.80 54.98 5.55
C ALA A 686 -3.59 55.88 6.52
N GLY A 687 -4.69 56.44 6.01
CA GLY A 687 -5.58 57.32 6.75
C GLY A 687 -6.57 56.57 7.64
N VAL A 688 -6.86 57.13 8.81
CA VAL A 688 -7.82 56.59 9.78
C VAL A 688 -9.21 57.18 9.53
N GLU A 689 -10.23 56.32 9.54
CA GLU A 689 -11.63 56.71 9.37
C GLU A 689 -12.13 57.60 10.53
N LYS A 690 -13.01 58.55 10.20
CA LYS A 690 -13.60 59.46 11.18
C LYS A 690 -14.26 58.67 12.31
N GLY A 691 -13.96 59.03 13.56
CA GLY A 691 -14.54 58.39 14.74
C GLY A 691 -13.72 57.23 15.30
N ARG A 692 -12.69 56.72 14.59
CA ARG A 692 -11.76 55.72 15.12
C ARG A 692 -10.66 56.39 15.96
N LYS A 693 -10.18 55.68 16.99
CA LYS A 693 -9.11 56.18 17.87
C LYS A 693 -7.76 56.17 17.14
N ILE A 694 -6.96 57.22 17.38
CA ILE A 694 -5.55 57.28 16.93
C ILE A 694 -4.57 57.29 18.12
N SER A 695 -5.03 57.74 19.29
CA SER A 695 -4.33 57.58 20.57
C SER A 695 -5.38 57.50 21.70
N SER A 696 -4.94 57.33 22.95
CA SER A 696 -5.81 57.29 24.14
C SER A 696 -6.83 58.44 24.16
N ASP A 697 -6.36 59.65 23.84
CA ASP A 697 -7.12 60.90 24.02
C ASP A 697 -7.53 61.57 22.70
N ARG A 698 -7.35 60.91 21.55
CA ARG A 698 -7.63 61.50 20.23
C ARG A 698 -8.37 60.56 19.31
N ILE A 699 -9.37 61.14 18.65
CA ILE A 699 -10.21 60.50 17.64
C ILE A 699 -9.91 61.14 16.30
N ALA A 700 -9.76 60.31 15.27
CA ALA A 700 -9.54 60.79 13.91
C ALA A 700 -10.74 61.63 13.45
N LYS A 701 -10.45 62.79 12.88
CA LYS A 701 -11.41 63.63 12.16
C LYS A 701 -11.69 63.10 10.75
N GLY A 702 -10.88 62.14 10.29
CA GLY A 702 -11.00 61.43 9.03
C GLY A 702 -9.83 61.77 8.09
N GLY A 703 -9.08 60.75 7.67
CA GLY A 703 -7.96 60.90 6.72
C GLY A 703 -6.61 61.25 7.36
N GLU A 704 -6.53 61.33 8.69
CA GLU A 704 -5.27 61.52 9.42
C GLU A 704 -4.53 60.20 9.58
N SER A 705 -3.19 60.22 9.59
CA SER A 705 -2.41 59.01 9.92
C SER A 705 -2.68 58.57 11.35
N TYR A 706 -2.66 57.25 11.61
CA TYR A 706 -2.72 56.71 12.97
C TYR A 706 -1.60 57.28 13.86
N TYR A 707 -0.47 57.63 13.24
CA TYR A 707 0.71 58.18 13.89
C TYR A 707 0.77 59.72 13.88
N SER A 708 -0.31 60.40 13.51
CA SER A 708 -0.35 61.88 13.46
C SER A 708 -0.18 62.50 14.85
N GLY A 709 0.60 63.58 14.98
CA GLY A 709 0.78 64.31 16.27
C GLY A 709 2.14 64.99 16.46
N ASP A 710 3.16 64.57 15.71
CA ASP A 710 4.54 65.08 15.77
C ASP A 710 4.91 66.02 14.60
N GLY A 711 3.98 66.24 13.67
CA GLY A 711 4.20 67.04 12.45
C GLY A 711 4.97 66.31 11.34
N LEU A 712 5.36 65.05 11.55
CA LEU A 712 6.19 64.28 10.60
C LEU A 712 5.37 63.24 9.82
N ASN A 713 4.34 62.65 10.43
CA ASN A 713 3.55 61.59 9.81
C ASN A 713 2.28 62.13 9.15
N LYS A 714 2.16 61.98 7.82
CA LYS A 714 0.99 62.36 7.03
C LYS A 714 0.48 61.17 6.23
N ALA A 715 -0.84 60.95 6.24
CA ALA A 715 -1.45 59.94 5.41
C ALA A 715 -1.47 60.39 3.93
N HIS A 716 -1.18 59.43 3.05
CA HIS A 716 -1.24 59.57 1.59
C HIS A 716 -2.48 58.88 1.01
N LEU A 717 -3.03 57.89 1.70
CA LEU A 717 -4.26 57.19 1.32
C LEU A 717 -5.44 57.63 2.19
N THR A 718 -6.57 57.90 1.55
CA THR A 718 -7.82 58.18 2.27
C THR A 718 -8.49 56.87 2.70
N PRO A 719 -9.27 56.85 3.79
CA PRO A 719 -10.02 55.66 4.20
C PRO A 719 -10.93 55.10 3.10
N ASN A 720 -11.53 55.96 2.27
CA ASN A 720 -12.39 55.53 1.16
C ASN A 720 -11.58 54.80 0.08
N THR A 721 -10.44 55.38 -0.33
CA THR A 721 -9.53 54.74 -1.29
C THR A 721 -9.08 53.36 -0.78
N MET A 722 -8.72 53.26 0.49
CA MET A 722 -8.31 52.00 1.10
C MET A 722 -9.43 50.94 1.09
N LYS A 723 -10.66 51.33 1.43
CA LYS A 723 -11.83 50.43 1.36
C LYS A 723 -12.06 49.92 -0.06
N GLU A 724 -12.07 50.82 -1.04
CA GLU A 724 -12.24 50.47 -2.46
C GLU A 724 -11.14 49.55 -2.96
N THR A 725 -9.89 49.79 -2.55
CA THR A 725 -8.75 48.94 -2.87
C THR A 725 -8.93 47.53 -2.29
N LEU A 726 -9.31 47.39 -1.02
CA LEU A 726 -9.53 46.08 -0.40
C LEU A 726 -10.71 45.35 -1.05
N ILE A 727 -11.81 46.05 -1.36
CA ILE A 727 -12.96 45.48 -2.07
C ILE A 727 -12.55 44.98 -3.46
N THR A 728 -11.76 45.76 -4.18
CA THR A 728 -11.26 45.40 -5.51
C THR A 728 -10.34 44.19 -5.43
N ALA A 729 -9.35 44.21 -4.54
CA ALA A 729 -8.42 43.09 -4.35
C ALA A 729 -9.16 41.77 -4.06
N LYS A 730 -10.17 41.82 -3.19
CA LYS A 730 -11.01 40.66 -2.89
C LYS A 730 -11.79 40.17 -4.12
N LYS A 731 -12.35 41.07 -4.92
CA LYS A 731 -13.04 40.71 -6.16
C LYS A 731 -12.09 40.10 -7.19
N ASP A 732 -10.92 40.70 -7.39
CA ASP A 732 -9.93 40.24 -8.38
C ASP A 732 -9.50 38.79 -8.10
N SER A 733 -9.37 38.42 -6.82
CA SER A 733 -9.08 37.04 -6.40
C SER A 733 -10.22 36.06 -6.72
N ALA A 734 -11.48 36.45 -6.51
CA ALA A 734 -12.65 35.59 -6.73
C ALA A 734 -12.99 35.33 -8.21
N TYR A 735 -12.40 36.07 -9.15
CA TYR A 735 -12.58 35.86 -10.61
C TYR A 735 -11.51 34.95 -11.22
N HIS A 736 -10.47 34.60 -10.47
CA HIS A 736 -9.39 33.71 -10.91
C HIS A 736 -9.48 32.30 -10.31
N ASP A 737 -10.52 32.04 -9.50
CA ASP A 737 -10.98 30.71 -9.05
C ASP A 737 -12.00 30.12 -10.05
#